data_AF-A0A1S8L0K8-F1
#
_entry.id   AF-A0A1S8L0K8-F1
#
_cell.length_a   1.000
_cell.length_b   1.000
_cell.length_c   1.000
_cell.angle_alpha   90.00
_cell.angle_beta   90.00
_cell.angle_gamma   90.00
#
_symmetry.space_group_name_H-M   'P 1'
#
loop_
_entity.id
_entity.type
_entity.pdbx_description
1 polymer ?
#
loop_
_entity_poly.entity_id
_entity_poly.type
_entity_poly.pdbx_seq_one_letter_code
_entity_poly.pdbx_strand_id
1 'polypeptide(L)'
;MGKKKILSSILILSMVVTASSTFSLKNNVSKANSVYAATLNKVSNNDKRIRVDLAPFTSGRTDMFTKGWNNWVVNSGTSASQTYNGVTFKLSNGGNTENGIQSGWCKGLIQSSLNSPTLTLDGVTSNATSGGVIKLEISGLPAGNHTLTTWHSFYDDVKGGSMSLYVDEKLKASGIKGPTRVTDDDAAGRAYVSFNAAAGKTVTVLIKPDNNGNYNNAVLNAFEIDGANPFQGISKPKPQDGDEHLQGNTLSWMAGQGAVSHDVYLGTDFNSVNNANTNSLLFKGNEKGTSYLASGLSPMNTYYWRIDERDKNGTITKGAVMSFRTAHLAFPSAEGYGRFARGGRGGRVIEVTNLNDSGTGSLRDAIENQKGPRTIIFRVGGVIALKSRLAVPADGGDVYVAGQTAPGDGITLTQYAFGLASADDVIIRDVRLRVGDVCGQAMDGMGMAGSNNSIIDHCSISWSIDEGTSSRGAHNISFQNNIIAEALNNSKHYNDSDPNHTGTQRHSFAGSISGNIGSFHHNLLTNCTGRNWSLAGGFEQDGKHYGGYLDITNNVVYNYKDRTTDGGARRVNFVGNYYKQGPVSNNMNFFSIDGDQLHTGDMQMAYLSNNKMVTIDGKTILDPNTDNWTKAGSAYSTVSQVRSNVPFFPSYVTTESADAAYETVLNNAGATKPTRDYLDTRYINEVKNGTYTYTGSVDHLKGIIDSQDDVGGYPKLKGGNAPVDSDHDGMSDQWEIKHGLNPNDPSDANGLNLSTEGYTNLEMYLDELAGDNVKYKSGQATDTSNISMGSYYRIKNVNSGKYLSVPNNACGSKLVQTGSADSENSIWQVTQADSGCVKLISQAGSDGKVIDVPGASNDNGVQLQIWNSASIFVPYEEFQLKDNKDGTFGILTKSSGGTKGFDVNGHSTAEGASIIQYNYNGAANQKWIFQKIN
;
A
#
# COMPACT_ATOMS: atom_id res chain seq x y z
N MET A 1 35.66 -53.29 -27.46
CA MET A 1 34.78 -54.45 -27.18
C MET A 1 33.72 -53.97 -26.20
N GLY A 2 32.40 -54.04 -26.34
CA GLY A 2 31.48 -54.65 -27.29
C GLY A 2 30.18 -54.99 -26.53
N LYS A 3 29.02 -54.56 -27.07
CA LYS A 3 27.63 -55.04 -26.85
C LYS A 3 26.71 -54.43 -25.76
N LYS A 4 25.76 -53.61 -26.27
CA LYS A 4 24.29 -53.54 -26.07
C LYS A 4 23.59 -54.53 -25.09
N LYS A 5 22.60 -54.02 -24.32
CA LYS A 5 21.14 -54.35 -24.36
C LYS A 5 20.33 -53.39 -23.43
N ILE A 6 19.40 -52.58 -23.93
CA ILE A 6 17.91 -52.71 -24.02
C ILE A 6 17.14 -52.15 -22.81
N LEU A 7 16.12 -51.32 -23.12
CA LEU A 7 15.16 -50.60 -22.28
C LEU A 7 14.35 -51.47 -21.30
N SER A 8 13.92 -50.89 -20.17
CA SER A 8 12.49 -50.67 -19.85
C SER A 8 12.26 -49.90 -18.55
N SER A 9 11.29 -49.01 -18.63
CA SER A 9 10.62 -48.15 -17.66
C SER A 9 10.36 -48.74 -16.27
N ILE A 10 10.59 -47.95 -15.21
CA ILE A 10 9.70 -47.78 -14.05
C ILE A 10 9.87 -46.33 -13.56
N LEU A 11 8.79 -45.56 -13.70
CA LEU A 11 8.55 -44.29 -13.02
C LEU A 11 8.41 -44.60 -11.51
N ILE A 12 9.26 -44.03 -10.66
CA ILE A 12 8.92 -43.78 -9.26
C ILE A 12 9.23 -42.32 -8.96
N LEU A 13 8.13 -41.58 -8.91
CA LEU A 13 7.95 -40.23 -8.46
C LEU A 13 8.17 -40.20 -6.92
N SER A 14 9.27 -39.65 -6.43
CA SER A 14 9.34 -39.15 -5.05
C SER A 14 10.59 -38.29 -4.80
N MET A 15 10.36 -37.20 -4.08
CA MET A 15 11.31 -36.27 -3.44
C MET A 15 11.74 -35.03 -4.23
N VAL A 16 10.77 -34.12 -4.41
CA VAL A 16 10.98 -32.68 -4.17
C VAL A 16 9.96 -32.27 -3.09
N VAL A 17 10.32 -32.52 -1.84
CA VAL A 17 9.72 -31.89 -0.65
C VAL A 17 10.88 -31.62 0.31
N THR A 18 11.49 -30.45 0.20
CA THR A 18 12.39 -29.82 1.17
C THR A 18 12.65 -28.40 0.65
N ALA A 19 12.31 -27.28 1.28
CA ALA A 19 11.66 -27.01 2.55
C ALA A 19 10.66 -25.87 2.29
N SER A 20 9.36 -26.17 2.31
CA SER A 20 8.37 -25.21 2.75
C SER A 20 8.48 -25.20 4.28
N SER A 21 8.87 -24.07 4.87
CA SER A 21 8.61 -23.88 6.30
C SER A 21 7.11 -24.06 6.50
N THR A 22 6.76 -25.12 7.19
CA THR A 22 5.39 -25.45 7.52
C THR A 22 4.82 -24.30 8.36
N PHE A 23 3.89 -23.55 7.76
CA PHE A 23 2.80 -22.92 8.49
C PHE A 23 2.14 -24.01 9.34
N SER A 24 2.53 -24.13 10.61
CA SER A 24 1.85 -25.01 11.56
C SER A 24 0.52 -24.36 11.94
N LEU A 25 -0.48 -24.57 11.08
CA LEU A 25 -1.87 -24.13 11.23
C LEU A 25 -2.67 -24.95 12.26
N LYS A 26 -2.02 -25.78 13.10
CA LYS A 26 -2.72 -26.81 13.89
C LYS A 26 -3.73 -26.27 14.91
N ASN A 27 -3.66 -25.01 15.34
CA ASN A 27 -4.61 -24.43 16.30
C ASN A 27 -5.69 -23.52 15.71
N ASN A 28 -5.73 -23.33 14.37
CA ASN A 28 -6.73 -22.48 13.72
C ASN A 28 -7.70 -23.23 12.80
N VAL A 29 -7.55 -24.55 12.63
CA VAL A 29 -8.34 -25.36 11.66
C VAL A 29 -9.86 -25.30 11.93
N SER A 30 -10.30 -25.10 13.17
CA SER A 30 -11.74 -25.01 13.48
C SER A 30 -12.36 -23.62 13.25
N LYS A 31 -11.58 -22.53 13.35
CA LYS A 31 -12.03 -21.16 13.03
C LYS A 31 -11.88 -20.84 11.54
N ALA A 32 -10.87 -21.42 10.88
CA ALA A 32 -10.64 -21.38 9.45
C ALA A 32 -11.91 -21.70 8.64
N ASN A 33 -12.54 -22.84 8.91
CA ASN A 33 -13.66 -23.35 8.09
C ASN A 33 -14.92 -22.48 8.12
N SER A 34 -15.15 -21.66 9.16
CA SER A 34 -16.30 -20.75 9.23
C SER A 34 -15.99 -19.34 8.71
N VAL A 35 -14.71 -18.94 8.69
CA VAL A 35 -14.26 -17.61 8.24
C VAL A 35 -14.01 -17.61 6.72
N TYR A 36 -13.53 -18.71 6.14
CA TYR A 36 -13.19 -18.79 4.70
C TYR A 36 -14.38 -18.65 3.73
N ALA A 37 -15.61 -18.88 4.20
CA ALA A 37 -16.82 -18.65 3.39
C ALA A 37 -17.28 -17.18 3.38
N ALA A 38 -16.76 -16.32 4.28
CA ALA A 38 -17.20 -14.94 4.44
C ALA A 38 -16.22 -13.90 3.87
N THR A 39 -14.92 -14.23 3.74
CA THR A 39 -13.83 -13.25 3.57
C THR A 39 -13.46 -12.85 2.13
N LEU A 40 -14.17 -13.32 1.10
CA LEU A 40 -13.90 -12.91 -0.30
C LEU A 40 -14.98 -12.00 -0.89
N ASN A 41 -16.03 -11.71 -0.13
CA ASN A 41 -17.12 -10.86 -0.58
C ASN A 41 -16.81 -9.38 -0.36
N LYS A 42 -15.87 -8.82 -1.13
CA LYS A 42 -15.97 -7.42 -1.60
C LYS A 42 -17.04 -7.29 -2.71
N VAL A 43 -18.08 -8.13 -2.68
CA VAL A 43 -19.25 -7.96 -3.56
C VAL A 43 -20.03 -6.79 -2.98
N SER A 44 -20.14 -5.70 -3.73
CA SER A 44 -21.08 -4.63 -3.43
C SER A 44 -22.46 -5.25 -3.17
N ASN A 45 -23.01 -5.08 -1.96
CA ASN A 45 -24.36 -5.54 -1.58
C ASN A 45 -25.49 -4.97 -2.47
N ASN A 46 -25.16 -4.13 -3.45
CA ASN A 46 -26.09 -3.53 -4.40
C ASN A 46 -26.10 -4.25 -5.78
N ASP A 47 -25.23 -5.22 -6.05
CA ASP A 47 -25.25 -5.97 -7.31
C ASP A 47 -26.41 -6.99 -7.28
N LYS A 48 -27.39 -6.80 -8.17
CA LYS A 48 -28.52 -7.73 -8.32
C LYS A 48 -28.13 -9.03 -9.02
N ARG A 49 -26.95 -9.06 -9.66
CA ARG A 49 -26.44 -10.25 -10.35
C ARG A 49 -25.90 -11.24 -9.34
N ILE A 50 -26.23 -12.51 -9.53
CA ILE A 50 -25.63 -13.58 -8.73
C ILE A 50 -24.59 -14.27 -9.59
N ARG A 51 -23.33 -13.91 -9.35
CA ARG A 51 -22.15 -14.43 -10.04
C ARG A 51 -21.51 -15.51 -9.17
N VAL A 52 -21.38 -16.72 -9.71
CA VAL A 52 -20.89 -17.90 -8.99
C VAL A 52 -19.78 -18.57 -9.78
N ASP A 53 -18.64 -18.73 -9.12
CA ASP A 53 -17.49 -19.49 -9.58
C ASP A 53 -17.44 -20.83 -8.82
N LEU A 54 -17.22 -21.96 -9.50
CA LEU A 54 -17.26 -23.29 -8.90
C LEU A 54 -15.85 -23.84 -8.66
N ALA A 55 -15.38 -23.70 -7.43
CA ALA A 55 -14.06 -24.17 -7.05
C ALA A 55 -14.09 -25.55 -6.38
N PRO A 56 -13.05 -26.39 -6.53
CA PRO A 56 -12.91 -27.61 -5.74
C PRO A 56 -12.54 -27.31 -4.29
N PHE A 57 -12.81 -28.26 -3.40
CA PHE A 57 -12.18 -28.22 -2.08
C PHE A 57 -10.66 -28.38 -2.20
N THR A 58 -9.95 -27.33 -1.81
CA THR A 58 -8.51 -27.37 -1.61
C THR A 58 -8.23 -27.17 -0.13
N SER A 59 -7.11 -27.71 0.37
CA SER A 59 -6.70 -27.54 1.76
C SER A 59 -6.23 -26.10 2.04
N GLY A 60 -7.11 -25.10 1.83
CA GLY A 60 -6.90 -23.69 2.11
C GLY A 60 -6.29 -22.84 0.98
N ARG A 61 -6.27 -23.30 -0.29
CA ARG A 61 -5.79 -22.46 -1.39
C ARG A 61 -6.89 -21.59 -1.97
N THR A 62 -6.55 -20.34 -2.25
CA THR A 62 -7.47 -19.29 -2.72
C THR A 62 -6.96 -18.56 -3.96
N ASP A 63 -5.79 -18.95 -4.48
CA ASP A 63 -5.15 -18.39 -5.68
C ASP A 63 -5.86 -18.75 -6.99
N MET A 64 -6.85 -19.64 -6.94
CA MET A 64 -7.75 -19.98 -8.06
C MET A 64 -9.04 -19.17 -8.09
N PHE A 65 -9.41 -18.51 -6.98
CA PHE A 65 -10.72 -17.90 -6.85
C PHE A 65 -10.88 -16.66 -7.72
N THR A 66 -12.04 -16.53 -8.37
CA THR A 66 -12.38 -15.30 -9.06
C THR A 66 -12.71 -14.18 -8.08
N LYS A 67 -11.93 -13.08 -8.15
CA LYS A 67 -12.16 -11.87 -7.34
C LYS A 67 -13.53 -11.25 -7.68
N GLY A 68 -14.29 -10.88 -6.64
CA GLY A 68 -15.61 -10.24 -6.78
C GLY A 68 -16.75 -11.19 -7.17
N TRP A 69 -16.51 -12.50 -7.21
CA TRP A 69 -17.52 -13.53 -7.45
C TRP A 69 -17.77 -14.35 -6.18
N ASN A 70 -18.95 -14.97 -6.10
CA ASN A 70 -19.21 -15.95 -5.06
C ASN A 70 -18.48 -17.25 -5.40
N ASN A 71 -17.38 -17.52 -4.70
CA ASN A 71 -16.57 -18.72 -4.90
C ASN A 71 -17.21 -19.90 -4.14
N TRP A 72 -17.99 -20.70 -4.84
CA TRP A 72 -18.65 -21.87 -4.27
C TRP A 72 -17.71 -23.06 -4.28
N VAL A 73 -17.16 -23.37 -3.11
CA VAL A 73 -16.38 -24.60 -2.90
C VAL A 73 -17.31 -25.82 -2.95
N VAL A 74 -17.22 -26.59 -4.04
CA VAL A 74 -18.00 -27.80 -4.28
C VAL A 74 -17.16 -29.03 -3.92
N ASN A 75 -17.67 -29.87 -3.03
CA ASN A 75 -17.09 -31.19 -2.78
C ASN A 75 -17.61 -32.22 -3.79
N SER A 76 -16.73 -33.03 -4.34
CA SER A 76 -17.11 -34.22 -5.11
C SER A 76 -18.04 -35.12 -4.29
N GLY A 77 -19.12 -35.61 -4.89
CA GLY A 77 -20.15 -36.36 -4.18
C GLY A 77 -21.49 -36.38 -4.92
N THR A 78 -22.57 -36.74 -4.24
CA THR A 78 -23.90 -36.88 -4.86
C THR A 78 -24.58 -35.55 -5.15
N SER A 79 -24.39 -34.55 -4.28
CA SER A 79 -24.90 -33.19 -4.47
C SER A 79 -24.19 -32.19 -3.57
N ALA A 80 -24.23 -30.91 -3.96
CA ALA A 80 -23.82 -29.77 -3.14
C ALA A 80 -24.90 -28.69 -3.20
N SER A 81 -25.03 -27.86 -2.16
CA SER A 81 -25.93 -26.70 -2.19
C SER A 81 -25.31 -25.48 -1.53
N GLN A 82 -25.70 -24.30 -2.01
CA GLN A 82 -25.24 -23.02 -1.48
C GLN A 82 -26.27 -21.92 -1.72
N THR A 83 -26.36 -20.94 -0.82
CA THR A 83 -27.31 -19.83 -0.91
C THR A 83 -26.60 -18.49 -0.99
N TYR A 84 -26.97 -17.69 -1.99
CA TYR A 84 -26.47 -16.34 -2.20
C TYR A 84 -27.64 -15.40 -2.44
N ASN A 85 -27.68 -14.26 -1.74
CA ASN A 85 -28.74 -13.25 -1.86
C ASN A 85 -30.18 -13.82 -1.76
N GLY A 86 -30.39 -14.82 -0.89
CA GLY A 86 -31.69 -15.48 -0.70
C GLY A 86 -32.09 -16.47 -1.81
N VAL A 87 -31.22 -16.72 -2.80
CA VAL A 87 -31.41 -17.73 -3.84
C VAL A 87 -30.51 -18.92 -3.54
N THR A 88 -31.11 -20.11 -3.45
CA THR A 88 -30.40 -21.37 -3.19
C THR A 88 -30.16 -22.12 -4.49
N PHE A 89 -28.89 -22.45 -4.73
CA PHE A 89 -28.39 -23.26 -5.83
C PHE A 89 -28.05 -24.66 -5.34
N LYS A 90 -28.44 -25.68 -6.09
CA LYS A 90 -28.06 -27.07 -5.80
C LYS A 90 -27.54 -27.77 -7.05
N LEU A 91 -26.31 -28.26 -6.96
CA LEU A 91 -25.67 -29.08 -7.98
C LEU A 91 -25.83 -30.55 -7.63
N SER A 92 -26.16 -31.35 -8.64
CA SER A 92 -26.29 -32.81 -8.51
C SER A 92 -26.17 -33.47 -9.87
N ASN A 93 -26.19 -34.80 -9.90
CA ASN A 93 -26.36 -35.52 -11.16
C ASN A 93 -27.77 -35.30 -11.74
N GLY A 94 -27.83 -35.00 -13.03
CA GLY A 94 -29.09 -34.88 -13.80
C GLY A 94 -29.45 -36.09 -14.64
N GLY A 95 -28.64 -37.15 -14.63
CA GLY A 95 -28.86 -38.40 -15.37
C GLY A 95 -28.93 -39.64 -14.47
N ASN A 96 -28.88 -40.82 -15.08
CA ASN A 96 -28.97 -42.13 -14.40
C ASN A 96 -27.61 -42.70 -13.96
N THR A 97 -26.59 -41.86 -13.79
CA THR A 97 -25.22 -42.32 -13.48
C THR A 97 -24.96 -42.31 -11.96
N GLU A 98 -24.35 -43.36 -11.43
CA GLU A 98 -24.39 -43.64 -9.96
C GLU A 98 -23.42 -42.79 -9.12
N ASN A 99 -22.50 -42.06 -9.76
CA ASN A 99 -21.30 -41.52 -9.09
C ASN A 99 -21.35 -40.01 -8.74
N GLY A 100 -22.45 -39.32 -9.07
CA GLY A 100 -22.64 -37.91 -8.69
C GLY A 100 -21.86 -36.88 -9.53
N ILE A 101 -21.36 -35.84 -8.88
CA ILE A 101 -20.55 -34.75 -9.44
C ILE A 101 -19.10 -34.81 -8.94
N GLN A 102 -18.17 -34.37 -9.76
CA GLN A 102 -16.74 -34.31 -9.46
C GLN A 102 -16.24 -32.88 -9.66
N SER A 103 -15.62 -32.29 -8.65
CA SER A 103 -14.94 -31.00 -8.76
C SER A 103 -13.45 -31.18 -9.05
N GLY A 104 -12.84 -30.29 -9.83
CA GLY A 104 -11.40 -30.31 -10.08
C GLY A 104 -10.88 -28.98 -10.61
N TRP A 105 -9.58 -28.92 -10.90
CA TRP A 105 -8.89 -27.70 -11.31
C TRP A 105 -7.58 -28.01 -12.04
N CYS A 106 -7.08 -27.04 -12.81
CA CYS A 106 -5.83 -27.13 -13.55
C CYS A 106 -4.77 -26.21 -12.96
N LYS A 107 -3.84 -26.80 -12.20
CA LYS A 107 -2.72 -26.08 -11.60
C LYS A 107 -1.91 -25.24 -12.61
N GLY A 108 -1.68 -25.78 -13.81
CA GLY A 108 -0.85 -25.13 -14.82
C GLY A 108 -1.46 -23.88 -15.47
N LEU A 109 -2.69 -23.51 -15.13
CA LEU A 109 -3.30 -22.26 -15.60
C LEU A 109 -3.15 -21.11 -14.61
N ILE A 110 -2.69 -21.36 -13.38
CA ILE A 110 -2.42 -20.30 -12.40
C ILE A 110 -1.14 -19.58 -12.79
N GLN A 111 -1.23 -18.26 -12.91
CA GLN A 111 -0.12 -17.38 -13.23
C GLN A 111 0.16 -16.39 -12.12
N SER A 112 1.43 -16.14 -11.82
CA SER A 112 1.88 -15.09 -10.91
C SER A 112 1.54 -13.69 -11.41
N SER A 113 1.25 -13.53 -12.71
CA SER A 113 0.80 -12.27 -13.29
C SER A 113 -0.61 -11.84 -12.86
N LEU A 114 -1.33 -12.70 -12.14
CA LEU A 114 -2.75 -12.58 -11.79
C LEU A 114 -3.71 -12.60 -13.00
N ASN A 115 -3.21 -12.93 -14.20
CA ASN A 115 -4.03 -13.10 -15.41
C ASN A 115 -4.55 -14.54 -15.60
N SER A 116 -4.72 -15.29 -14.51
CA SER A 116 -5.27 -16.64 -14.55
C SER A 116 -6.72 -16.62 -15.07
N PRO A 117 -7.16 -17.60 -15.89
CA PRO A 117 -8.55 -17.73 -16.30
C PRO A 117 -9.38 -18.34 -15.15
N THR A 118 -9.58 -17.55 -14.09
CA THR A 118 -10.10 -18.04 -12.81
C THR A 118 -11.49 -18.66 -12.92
N LEU A 119 -12.34 -18.24 -13.87
CA LEU A 119 -13.68 -18.80 -14.05
C LEU A 119 -13.70 -20.19 -14.69
N THR A 120 -12.58 -20.62 -15.30
CA THR A 120 -12.55 -21.81 -16.16
C THR A 120 -11.38 -22.75 -15.88
N LEU A 121 -10.42 -22.32 -15.06
CA LEU A 121 -9.32 -23.18 -14.62
C LEU A 121 -9.78 -24.26 -13.64
N ASP A 122 -10.93 -24.09 -13.01
CA ASP A 122 -11.59 -25.05 -12.14
C ASP A 122 -13.07 -25.24 -12.52
N GLY A 123 -13.76 -26.15 -11.85
CA GLY A 123 -15.17 -26.38 -12.11
C GLY A 123 -15.65 -27.74 -11.62
N VAL A 124 -16.83 -28.10 -12.11
CA VAL A 124 -17.51 -29.37 -11.84
C VAL A 124 -17.78 -30.12 -13.14
N THR A 125 -17.46 -31.41 -13.13
CA THR A 125 -17.88 -32.37 -14.15
C THR A 125 -18.87 -33.37 -13.56
N SER A 126 -19.67 -34.00 -14.41
CA SER A 126 -20.40 -35.20 -13.99
C SER A 126 -19.41 -36.36 -13.77
N ASN A 127 -19.52 -37.10 -12.65
CA ASN A 127 -18.64 -38.22 -12.33
C ASN A 127 -19.01 -39.51 -13.09
N ALA A 128 -19.42 -39.40 -14.35
CA ALA A 128 -19.80 -40.53 -15.18
C ALA A 128 -18.64 -41.00 -16.06
N THR A 129 -18.61 -42.28 -16.41
CA THR A 129 -17.67 -42.80 -17.41
C THR A 129 -17.94 -42.22 -18.80
N SER A 130 -19.22 -41.97 -19.12
CA SER A 130 -19.67 -41.32 -20.35
C SER A 130 -21.15 -40.91 -20.21
N GLY A 131 -21.58 -39.90 -20.97
CA GLY A 131 -22.95 -39.42 -21.04
C GLY A 131 -23.44 -38.67 -19.80
N GLY A 132 -22.53 -38.22 -18.91
CA GLY A 132 -22.92 -37.64 -17.64
C GLY A 132 -23.53 -36.24 -17.78
N VAL A 133 -24.57 -35.97 -16.97
CA VAL A 133 -25.40 -34.76 -17.02
C VAL A 133 -25.26 -34.01 -15.70
N ILE A 134 -25.08 -32.69 -15.76
CA ILE A 134 -25.10 -31.83 -14.56
C ILE A 134 -26.51 -31.25 -14.41
N LYS A 135 -27.07 -31.34 -13.20
CA LYS A 135 -28.32 -30.68 -12.82
C LYS A 135 -28.02 -29.55 -11.83
N LEU A 136 -28.46 -28.34 -12.20
CA LEU A 136 -28.47 -27.15 -11.34
C LEU A 136 -29.92 -26.79 -11.02
N GLU A 137 -30.30 -26.91 -9.76
CA GLU A 137 -31.61 -26.52 -9.23
C GLU A 137 -31.48 -25.13 -8.60
N ILE A 138 -32.36 -24.19 -8.99
CA ILE A 138 -32.34 -22.80 -8.54
C ILE A 138 -33.67 -22.50 -7.86
N SER A 139 -33.64 -22.16 -6.58
CA SER A 139 -34.83 -21.90 -5.76
C SER A 139 -34.71 -20.56 -5.04
N GLY A 140 -35.85 -19.90 -4.79
CA GLY A 140 -35.87 -18.57 -4.18
C GLY A 140 -35.77 -17.40 -5.17
N LEU A 141 -35.73 -17.67 -6.48
CA LEU A 141 -35.84 -16.61 -7.49
C LEU A 141 -37.21 -15.90 -7.38
N PRO A 142 -37.24 -14.56 -7.46
CA PRO A 142 -38.48 -13.81 -7.63
C PRO A 142 -39.25 -14.29 -8.87
N ALA A 143 -40.58 -14.10 -8.87
CA ALA A 143 -41.35 -14.35 -10.08
C ALA A 143 -41.00 -13.31 -11.13
N GLY A 144 -40.68 -13.74 -12.36
CA GLY A 144 -40.29 -12.80 -13.41
C GLY A 144 -39.40 -13.42 -14.48
N ASN A 145 -38.97 -12.57 -15.41
CA ASN A 145 -38.00 -12.95 -16.43
C ASN A 145 -36.58 -12.81 -15.86
N HIS A 146 -35.79 -13.87 -16.06
CA HIS A 146 -34.40 -13.96 -15.62
C HIS A 146 -33.50 -14.39 -16.78
N THR A 147 -32.21 -14.11 -16.63
CA THR A 147 -31.17 -14.59 -17.55
C THR A 147 -30.21 -15.52 -16.82
N LEU A 148 -29.64 -16.49 -17.55
CA LEU A 148 -28.60 -17.38 -17.08
C LEU A 148 -27.47 -17.42 -18.10
N THR A 149 -26.26 -17.09 -17.64
CA THR A 149 -25.00 -17.35 -18.35
C THR A 149 -24.29 -18.54 -17.71
N THR A 150 -23.71 -19.41 -18.51
CA THR A 150 -22.86 -20.52 -18.02
C THR A 150 -21.53 -20.58 -18.77
N TRP A 151 -20.45 -20.96 -18.08
CA TRP A 151 -19.11 -21.15 -18.63
C TRP A 151 -18.72 -22.62 -18.61
N HIS A 152 -18.06 -23.06 -19.69
CA HIS A 152 -17.74 -24.45 -19.95
C HIS A 152 -16.32 -24.61 -20.52
N SER A 153 -15.44 -25.21 -19.74
CA SER A 153 -14.13 -25.70 -20.15
C SER A 153 -13.71 -26.88 -19.28
N PHE A 154 -13.15 -27.92 -19.88
CA PHE A 154 -12.58 -29.03 -19.11
C PHE A 154 -11.24 -28.62 -18.50
N TYR A 155 -11.13 -28.73 -17.17
CA TYR A 155 -9.87 -28.52 -16.43
C TYR A 155 -8.91 -29.72 -16.55
N ASP A 156 -9.43 -30.92 -16.77
CA ASP A 156 -8.65 -32.12 -17.07
C ASP A 156 -8.17 -32.12 -18.52
N ASP A 157 -7.07 -32.81 -18.81
CA ASP A 157 -6.51 -32.92 -20.16
C ASP A 157 -7.31 -33.91 -21.03
N VAL A 158 -8.56 -33.56 -21.32
CA VAL A 158 -9.52 -34.39 -22.07
C VAL A 158 -9.92 -33.72 -23.37
N LYS A 159 -10.47 -34.49 -24.33
CA LYS A 159 -11.06 -33.94 -25.56
C LYS A 159 -12.58 -33.98 -25.46
N GLY A 160 -13.15 -32.92 -24.90
CA GLY A 160 -14.59 -32.75 -24.70
C GLY A 160 -15.39 -32.60 -25.99
N GLY A 161 -16.65 -33.05 -25.95
CA GLY A 161 -17.67 -32.76 -26.97
C GLY A 161 -18.38 -31.42 -26.73
N SER A 162 -19.43 -31.15 -27.52
CA SER A 162 -20.35 -30.05 -27.24
C SER A 162 -21.46 -30.48 -26.27
N MET A 163 -22.17 -29.49 -25.73
CA MET A 163 -23.25 -29.65 -24.76
C MET A 163 -24.49 -28.86 -25.18
N SER A 164 -25.62 -29.28 -24.61
CA SER A 164 -26.90 -28.60 -24.71
C SER A 164 -27.43 -28.25 -23.31
N LEU A 165 -28.03 -27.07 -23.20
CA LEU A 165 -28.61 -26.55 -21.97
C LEU A 165 -30.14 -26.53 -22.06
N TYR A 166 -30.77 -27.13 -21.06
CA TYR A 166 -32.23 -27.18 -20.91
C TYR A 166 -32.64 -26.42 -19.65
N VAL A 167 -33.73 -25.67 -19.72
CA VAL A 167 -34.36 -25.03 -18.54
C VAL A 167 -35.81 -25.51 -18.46
N ASP A 168 -36.18 -26.11 -17.33
CA ASP A 168 -37.48 -26.75 -17.10
C ASP A 168 -37.87 -27.66 -18.28
N GLU A 169 -36.96 -28.59 -18.60
CA GLU A 169 -37.05 -29.60 -19.67
C GLU A 169 -37.05 -29.06 -21.11
N LYS A 170 -37.07 -27.74 -21.31
CA LYS A 170 -37.04 -27.12 -22.64
C LYS A 170 -35.61 -26.85 -23.08
N LEU A 171 -35.23 -27.28 -24.27
CA LEU A 171 -33.95 -26.95 -24.89
C LEU A 171 -33.86 -25.43 -25.09
N LYS A 172 -32.80 -24.81 -24.57
CA LYS A 172 -32.56 -23.36 -24.66
C LYS A 172 -31.30 -23.01 -25.45
N ALA A 173 -30.28 -23.86 -25.41
CA ALA A 173 -29.06 -23.71 -26.19
C ALA A 173 -28.49 -25.10 -26.53
N SER A 174 -27.84 -25.23 -27.68
CA SER A 174 -27.24 -26.48 -28.17
C SER A 174 -25.91 -26.20 -28.86
N GLY A 175 -25.03 -27.20 -28.94
CA GLY A 175 -23.73 -27.03 -29.60
C GLY A 175 -22.76 -26.14 -28.83
N ILE A 176 -22.96 -26.01 -27.51
CA ILE A 176 -22.07 -25.25 -26.61
C ILE A 176 -20.74 -26.01 -26.56
N LYS A 177 -19.66 -25.42 -27.06
CA LYS A 177 -18.36 -26.11 -27.11
C LYS A 177 -17.83 -26.39 -25.70
N GLY A 178 -17.19 -27.54 -25.48
CA GLY A 178 -16.43 -27.81 -24.26
C GLY A 178 -14.93 -27.82 -24.54
N PRO A 179 -14.28 -26.65 -24.74
CA PRO A 179 -12.83 -26.58 -24.92
C PRO A 179 -12.10 -27.01 -23.64
N THR A 180 -10.82 -27.33 -23.76
CA THR A 180 -10.02 -27.86 -22.66
C THR A 180 -8.93 -26.88 -22.26
N ARG A 181 -8.82 -26.61 -20.95
CA ARG A 181 -7.78 -25.78 -20.33
C ARG A 181 -7.57 -24.47 -21.07
N VAL A 182 -8.66 -23.74 -21.30
CA VAL A 182 -8.58 -22.42 -21.95
C VAL A 182 -7.73 -21.50 -21.09
N THR A 183 -6.87 -20.70 -21.73
CA THR A 183 -6.01 -19.72 -21.04
C THR A 183 -6.69 -18.36 -20.88
N ASP A 184 -7.96 -18.27 -21.27
CA ASP A 184 -8.78 -17.07 -21.27
C ASP A 184 -10.24 -17.50 -21.06
N ASP A 185 -10.90 -16.93 -20.05
CA ASP A 185 -12.31 -17.22 -19.73
C ASP A 185 -13.27 -16.91 -20.88
N ASP A 186 -12.95 -15.96 -21.75
CA ASP A 186 -13.76 -15.62 -22.92
C ASP A 186 -13.69 -16.68 -24.03
N ALA A 187 -12.66 -17.54 -24.01
CA ALA A 187 -12.47 -18.65 -24.93
C ALA A 187 -13.23 -19.92 -24.52
N ALA A 188 -13.84 -19.93 -23.33
CA ALA A 188 -14.70 -21.01 -22.89
C ALA A 188 -15.95 -21.13 -23.77
N GLY A 189 -16.54 -22.34 -23.76
CA GLY A 189 -17.93 -22.46 -24.18
C GLY A 189 -18.81 -21.64 -23.28
N ARG A 190 -19.72 -20.86 -23.86
CA ARG A 190 -20.70 -20.09 -23.11
C ARG A 190 -22.10 -20.37 -23.63
N ALA A 191 -23.09 -20.31 -22.73
CA ALA A 191 -24.49 -20.20 -23.10
C ALA A 191 -25.09 -18.98 -22.40
N TYR A 192 -26.03 -18.31 -23.07
CA TYR A 192 -26.81 -17.21 -22.51
C TYR A 192 -28.27 -17.45 -22.86
N VAL A 193 -29.12 -17.61 -21.85
CA VAL A 193 -30.52 -17.99 -22.04
C VAL A 193 -31.44 -17.17 -21.14
N SER A 194 -32.64 -16.87 -21.64
CA SER A 194 -33.72 -16.26 -20.85
C SER A 194 -34.79 -17.29 -20.47
N PHE A 195 -35.31 -17.16 -19.26
CA PHE A 195 -36.38 -18.01 -18.74
C PHE A 195 -37.28 -17.21 -17.78
N ASN A 196 -38.47 -17.74 -17.51
CA ASN A 196 -39.41 -17.13 -16.58
C ASN A 196 -39.49 -18.01 -15.32
N ALA A 197 -39.18 -17.45 -14.16
CA ALA A 197 -39.34 -18.12 -12.88
C ALA A 197 -40.75 -17.89 -12.35
N ALA A 198 -41.40 -18.97 -11.89
CA ALA A 198 -42.69 -18.89 -11.22
C ALA A 198 -42.49 -18.74 -9.69
N ALA A 199 -43.36 -17.97 -9.05
CA ALA A 199 -43.29 -17.71 -7.61
C ALA A 199 -43.19 -19.02 -6.79
N GLY A 200 -42.14 -19.14 -5.98
CA GLY A 200 -41.92 -20.29 -5.09
C GLY A 200 -41.63 -21.61 -5.80
N LYS A 201 -41.40 -21.63 -7.12
CA LYS A 201 -41.02 -22.81 -7.88
C LYS A 201 -39.50 -22.86 -8.08
N THR A 202 -38.95 -24.07 -7.97
CA THR A 202 -37.57 -24.34 -8.33
C THR A 202 -37.45 -24.42 -9.85
N VAL A 203 -36.51 -23.67 -10.41
CA VAL A 203 -36.10 -23.77 -11.81
C VAL A 203 -35.05 -24.87 -11.93
N THR A 204 -35.22 -25.78 -12.90
CA THR A 204 -34.29 -26.89 -13.12
C THR A 204 -33.51 -26.68 -14.41
N VAL A 205 -32.18 -26.60 -14.31
CA VAL A 205 -31.26 -26.50 -15.44
C VAL A 205 -30.54 -27.83 -15.63
N LEU A 206 -30.56 -28.37 -16.85
CA LEU A 206 -29.80 -29.57 -17.22
C LEU A 206 -28.77 -29.23 -18.30
N ILE A 207 -27.51 -29.57 -18.03
CA ILE A 207 -26.41 -29.48 -19.00
C ILE A 207 -26.09 -30.90 -19.46
N LYS A 208 -26.34 -31.19 -20.73
CA LYS A 208 -26.24 -32.53 -21.32
C LYS A 208 -25.16 -32.56 -22.40
N PRO A 209 -24.30 -33.58 -22.46
CA PRO A 209 -23.40 -33.76 -23.60
C PRO A 209 -24.20 -34.10 -24.87
N ASP A 210 -23.76 -33.57 -26.01
CA ASP A 210 -24.35 -33.84 -27.32
C ASP A 210 -23.88 -35.18 -27.92
N ASN A 211 -23.02 -35.92 -27.19
CA ASN A 211 -22.46 -37.22 -27.57
C ASN A 211 -21.65 -37.21 -28.88
N ASN A 212 -20.91 -36.13 -29.11
CA ASN A 212 -20.10 -35.92 -30.32
C ASN A 212 -18.60 -35.75 -30.06
N GLY A 213 -18.14 -35.95 -28.81
CA GLY A 213 -16.73 -35.91 -28.42
C GLY A 213 -16.18 -37.27 -27.99
N ASN A 214 -14.87 -37.33 -27.72
CA ASN A 214 -14.23 -38.53 -27.16
C ASN A 214 -14.45 -38.63 -25.64
N TYR A 215 -14.61 -37.48 -24.98
CA TYR A 215 -15.03 -37.36 -23.60
C TYR A 215 -16.42 -36.72 -23.56
N ASN A 216 -17.45 -37.54 -23.32
CA ASN A 216 -18.86 -37.16 -23.44
C ASN A 216 -19.48 -36.91 -22.06
N ASN A 217 -18.95 -35.96 -21.30
CA ASN A 217 -19.53 -35.55 -20.02
C ASN A 217 -19.84 -34.05 -20.04
N ALA A 218 -20.79 -33.62 -19.22
CA ALA A 218 -21.02 -32.21 -18.99
C ALA A 218 -19.95 -31.64 -18.05
N VAL A 219 -19.57 -30.38 -18.30
CA VAL A 219 -18.74 -29.55 -17.42
C VAL A 219 -19.45 -28.22 -17.16
N LEU A 220 -19.32 -27.69 -15.95
CA LEU A 220 -19.78 -26.35 -15.58
C LEU A 220 -18.70 -25.73 -14.69
N ASN A 221 -18.20 -24.56 -15.07
CA ASN A 221 -17.13 -23.89 -14.33
C ASN A 221 -17.69 -22.72 -13.52
N ALA A 222 -18.48 -21.86 -14.17
CA ALA A 222 -19.11 -20.71 -13.52
C ALA A 222 -20.51 -20.46 -14.09
N PHE A 223 -21.31 -19.67 -13.38
CA PHE A 223 -22.60 -19.18 -13.88
C PHE A 223 -22.96 -17.81 -13.31
N GLU A 224 -23.81 -17.09 -14.04
CA GLU A 224 -24.31 -15.77 -13.66
C GLU A 224 -25.83 -15.70 -13.87
N ILE A 225 -26.57 -15.26 -12.85
CA ILE A 225 -28.01 -14.95 -12.93
C ILE A 225 -28.22 -13.45 -13.10
N ASP A 226 -29.13 -13.09 -13.99
CA ASP A 226 -29.52 -11.71 -14.30
C ASP A 226 -28.37 -10.82 -14.81
N GLY A 227 -27.35 -11.47 -15.39
CA GLY A 227 -26.22 -10.83 -16.07
C GLY A 227 -26.57 -10.31 -17.46
N ALA A 228 -25.68 -9.47 -18.00
CA ALA A 228 -25.76 -8.96 -19.36
C ALA A 228 -25.46 -10.06 -20.40
N ASN A 229 -25.90 -9.87 -21.64
CA ASN A 229 -25.60 -10.80 -22.73
C ASN A 229 -24.08 -10.81 -23.00
N PRO A 230 -23.36 -11.92 -22.75
CA PRO A 230 -21.90 -11.98 -22.88
C PRO A 230 -21.41 -12.01 -24.33
N PHE A 231 -22.30 -12.21 -25.31
CA PHE A 231 -21.97 -12.23 -26.74
C PHE A 231 -22.18 -10.88 -27.41
N GLN A 232 -23.29 -10.22 -27.06
CA GLN A 232 -23.70 -8.94 -27.66
C GLN A 232 -23.29 -7.74 -26.82
N GLY A 233 -22.95 -7.93 -25.54
CA GLY A 233 -22.33 -6.93 -24.68
C GLY A 233 -20.81 -6.89 -24.83
N ILE A 234 -20.18 -5.95 -24.13
CA ILE A 234 -18.72 -5.79 -24.17
C ILE A 234 -17.98 -6.97 -23.54
N SER A 235 -16.71 -7.15 -23.94
CA SER A 235 -15.74 -8.04 -23.27
C SER A 235 -14.42 -7.29 -23.03
N LYS A 236 -13.50 -7.91 -22.28
CA LYS A 236 -12.19 -7.34 -21.91
C LYS A 236 -12.24 -5.87 -21.44
N PRO A 237 -13.12 -5.53 -20.48
CA PRO A 237 -13.16 -4.18 -19.96
C PRO A 237 -11.81 -3.82 -19.30
N LYS A 238 -11.36 -2.60 -19.56
CA LYS A 238 -10.23 -1.95 -18.88
C LYS A 238 -10.71 -0.56 -18.45
N PRO A 239 -10.78 -0.25 -17.14
CA PRO A 239 -10.48 -1.12 -16.00
C PRO A 239 -11.33 -2.39 -15.97
N GLN A 240 -10.79 -3.46 -15.39
CA GLN A 240 -11.57 -4.66 -15.08
C GLN A 240 -12.64 -4.34 -14.01
N ASP A 241 -13.69 -5.15 -13.91
CA ASP A 241 -14.70 -4.95 -12.86
C ASP A 241 -14.05 -5.09 -11.47
N GLY A 242 -14.16 -4.05 -10.64
CA GLY A 242 -13.56 -4.00 -9.31
C GLY A 242 -12.08 -3.60 -9.30
N ASP A 243 -11.53 -3.09 -10.41
CA ASP A 243 -10.16 -2.54 -10.44
C ASP A 243 -10.05 -1.35 -9.48
N GLU A 244 -9.18 -1.45 -8.49
CA GLU A 244 -9.01 -0.39 -7.49
C GLU A 244 -7.87 0.59 -7.85
N HIS A 245 -7.18 0.38 -8.97
CA HIS A 245 -5.93 1.05 -9.32
C HIS A 245 -5.85 1.47 -10.81
N LEU A 246 -6.94 1.99 -11.38
CA LEU A 246 -6.92 2.50 -12.76
C LEU A 246 -5.90 3.64 -12.88
N GLN A 247 -4.81 3.39 -13.60
CA GLN A 247 -3.83 4.42 -13.94
C GLN A 247 -4.32 5.25 -15.14
N GLY A 248 -4.26 6.58 -15.01
CA GLY A 248 -4.85 7.49 -15.98
C GLY A 248 -6.38 7.58 -15.82
N ASN A 249 -7.10 7.69 -16.92
CA ASN A 249 -8.54 7.95 -16.92
C ASN A 249 -9.28 7.40 -18.15
N THR A 250 -8.67 6.46 -18.88
CA THR A 250 -9.27 5.88 -20.09
C THR A 250 -9.98 4.59 -19.76
N LEU A 251 -11.27 4.52 -20.10
CA LEU A 251 -12.05 3.29 -20.14
C LEU A 251 -11.93 2.70 -21.56
N SER A 252 -11.76 1.40 -21.69
CA SER A 252 -11.73 0.71 -22.99
C SER A 252 -12.30 -0.70 -22.89
N TRP A 253 -12.75 -1.23 -24.03
CA TRP A 253 -13.40 -2.52 -24.11
C TRP A 253 -13.20 -3.17 -25.48
N MET A 254 -13.58 -4.44 -25.59
CA MET A 254 -13.84 -5.11 -26.86
C MET A 254 -15.34 -5.08 -27.15
N ALA A 255 -15.69 -4.66 -28.36
CA ALA A 255 -17.08 -4.54 -28.80
C ALA A 255 -17.80 -5.89 -28.83
N GLY A 256 -19.08 -5.88 -28.45
CA GLY A 256 -19.97 -7.03 -28.60
C GLY A 256 -20.22 -7.42 -30.06
N GLN A 257 -20.64 -8.66 -30.28
CA GLN A 257 -20.90 -9.20 -31.62
C GLN A 257 -21.99 -8.37 -32.34
N GLY A 258 -21.62 -7.78 -33.49
CA GLY A 258 -22.52 -7.02 -34.34
C GLY A 258 -22.73 -5.56 -33.94
N ALA A 259 -22.06 -5.09 -32.88
CA ALA A 259 -22.07 -3.70 -32.47
C ALA A 259 -21.37 -2.78 -33.49
N VAL A 260 -21.90 -1.57 -33.65
CA VAL A 260 -21.35 -0.51 -34.51
C VAL A 260 -21.13 0.81 -33.76
N SER A 261 -21.60 0.91 -32.51
CA SER A 261 -21.35 2.04 -31.61
C SER A 261 -21.78 1.73 -30.17
N HIS A 262 -21.32 2.55 -29.23
CA HIS A 262 -21.34 2.23 -27.80
C HIS A 262 -21.90 3.41 -26.98
N ASP A 263 -23.00 3.20 -26.25
CA ASP A 263 -23.51 4.21 -25.33
C ASP A 263 -22.78 4.10 -23.99
N VAL A 264 -22.09 5.17 -23.60
CA VAL A 264 -21.28 5.18 -22.38
C VAL A 264 -22.06 5.78 -21.21
N TYR A 265 -22.07 5.09 -20.07
CA TYR A 265 -22.64 5.57 -18.82
C TYR A 265 -21.59 5.54 -17.71
N LEU A 266 -21.47 6.62 -16.94
CA LEU A 266 -20.51 6.75 -15.84
C LEU A 266 -21.10 7.57 -14.69
N GLY A 267 -20.99 7.05 -13.47
CA GLY A 267 -21.45 7.70 -12.23
C GLY A 267 -20.77 7.10 -10.99
N THR A 268 -21.22 7.50 -9.80
CA THR A 268 -20.68 7.02 -8.51
C THR A 268 -21.67 6.16 -7.71
N ASP A 269 -22.87 5.94 -8.25
CA ASP A 269 -23.88 5.05 -7.69
C ASP A 269 -24.25 3.94 -8.69
N PHE A 270 -24.15 2.69 -8.23
CA PHE A 270 -24.43 1.50 -9.03
C PHE A 270 -25.85 1.52 -9.61
N ASN A 271 -26.85 1.81 -8.76
CA ASN A 271 -28.26 1.73 -9.17
C ASN A 271 -28.61 2.79 -10.20
N SER A 272 -28.09 4.00 -10.02
CA SER A 272 -28.26 5.11 -10.95
C SER A 272 -27.65 4.78 -12.30
N VAL A 273 -26.44 4.20 -12.34
CA VAL A 273 -25.81 3.76 -13.60
C VAL A 273 -26.57 2.59 -14.22
N ASN A 274 -27.04 1.63 -13.43
CA ASN A 274 -27.84 0.51 -13.92
C ASN A 274 -29.19 0.95 -14.52
N ASN A 275 -29.82 1.98 -13.95
CA ASN A 275 -31.13 2.47 -14.42
C ASN A 275 -31.03 3.57 -15.48
N ALA A 276 -29.82 4.09 -15.73
CA ALA A 276 -29.60 5.16 -16.69
C ALA A 276 -30.01 4.75 -18.13
N ASN A 277 -30.45 5.75 -18.88
CA ASN A 277 -30.75 5.71 -20.31
C ASN A 277 -30.19 6.98 -20.98
N THR A 278 -30.35 7.14 -22.29
CA THR A 278 -29.77 8.27 -23.05
C THR A 278 -30.26 9.66 -22.63
N ASN A 279 -31.32 9.76 -21.80
CA ASN A 279 -31.79 11.03 -21.25
C ASN A 279 -31.20 11.34 -19.86
N SER A 280 -30.39 10.43 -19.30
CA SER A 280 -29.81 10.57 -17.96
C SER A 280 -28.54 11.42 -17.99
N LEU A 281 -28.27 12.18 -16.93
CA LEU A 281 -27.00 12.95 -16.76
C LEU A 281 -25.74 12.05 -16.72
N LEU A 282 -25.95 10.76 -16.46
CA LEU A 282 -24.90 9.74 -16.45
C LEU A 282 -24.51 9.27 -17.85
N PHE A 283 -25.34 9.52 -18.87
CA PHE A 283 -25.00 9.25 -20.27
C PHE A 283 -23.91 10.22 -20.73
N LYS A 284 -22.79 9.66 -21.21
CA LYS A 284 -21.60 10.41 -21.59
C LYS A 284 -21.41 10.55 -23.09
N GLY A 285 -22.25 9.88 -23.89
CA GLY A 285 -22.22 9.96 -25.34
C GLY A 285 -22.29 8.58 -26.00
N ASN A 286 -22.43 8.60 -27.32
CA ASN A 286 -22.33 7.42 -28.18
C ASN A 286 -20.97 7.42 -28.87
N GLU A 287 -20.10 6.49 -28.50
CA GLU A 287 -18.76 6.34 -29.06
C GLU A 287 -18.77 5.44 -30.30
N LYS A 288 -17.97 5.81 -31.31
CA LYS A 288 -17.70 4.95 -32.47
C LYS A 288 -16.49 4.04 -32.26
N GLY A 289 -15.55 4.46 -31.43
CA GLY A 289 -14.44 3.64 -30.97
C GLY A 289 -14.78 2.89 -29.69
N THR A 290 -13.90 1.98 -29.26
CA THR A 290 -14.08 1.17 -28.06
C THR A 290 -13.33 1.72 -26.85
N SER A 291 -13.25 3.04 -26.74
CA SER A 291 -12.63 3.74 -25.61
C SER A 291 -13.33 5.05 -25.29
N TYR A 292 -13.20 5.48 -24.03
CA TYR A 292 -13.78 6.71 -23.50
C TYR A 292 -12.81 7.34 -22.48
N LEU A 293 -12.51 8.63 -22.64
CA LEU A 293 -11.66 9.39 -21.72
C LEU A 293 -12.53 10.02 -20.63
N ALA A 294 -12.48 9.46 -19.42
CA ALA A 294 -13.24 9.98 -18.29
C ALA A 294 -12.58 11.25 -17.71
N SER A 295 -13.39 12.15 -17.17
CA SER A 295 -12.93 13.39 -16.52
C SER A 295 -13.64 13.60 -15.18
N GLY A 296 -13.08 14.47 -14.34
CA GLY A 296 -13.64 14.76 -13.00
C GLY A 296 -13.57 13.56 -12.05
N LEU A 297 -12.57 12.69 -12.22
CA LEU A 297 -12.34 11.57 -11.32
C LEU A 297 -11.67 12.03 -10.03
N SER A 298 -12.01 11.40 -8.92
CA SER A 298 -11.44 11.62 -7.59
C SER A 298 -10.95 10.29 -7.01
N PRO A 299 -9.79 10.27 -6.33
CA PRO A 299 -9.27 9.07 -5.69
C PRO A 299 -10.12 8.55 -4.52
N MET A 300 -11.08 9.35 -4.04
CA MET A 300 -11.99 9.00 -2.95
C MET A 300 -13.21 8.21 -3.40
N ASN A 301 -13.53 8.24 -4.70
CA ASN A 301 -14.79 7.70 -5.20
C ASN A 301 -14.61 6.33 -5.84
N THR A 302 -15.56 5.43 -5.58
CA THR A 302 -15.84 4.30 -6.48
C THR A 302 -16.69 4.81 -7.63
N TYR A 303 -16.24 4.54 -8.86
CA TYR A 303 -16.99 4.81 -10.07
C TYR A 303 -17.64 3.55 -10.58
N TYR A 304 -18.84 3.70 -11.13
CA TYR A 304 -19.59 2.67 -11.81
C TYR A 304 -19.79 3.08 -13.25
N TRP A 305 -19.56 2.15 -14.17
CA TRP A 305 -19.70 2.40 -15.60
C TRP A 305 -20.37 1.24 -16.32
N ARG A 306 -21.03 1.56 -17.42
CA ARG A 306 -21.75 0.60 -18.25
C ARG A 306 -21.63 1.02 -19.71
N ILE A 307 -21.50 0.05 -20.60
CA ILE A 307 -21.55 0.25 -22.04
C ILE A 307 -22.76 -0.48 -22.59
N ASP A 308 -23.67 0.24 -23.25
CA ASP A 308 -24.73 -0.41 -24.02
C ASP A 308 -24.35 -0.46 -25.50
N GLU A 309 -24.47 -1.64 -26.09
CA GLU A 309 -24.02 -1.92 -27.45
C GLU A 309 -25.15 -1.67 -28.46
N ARG A 310 -24.87 -0.90 -29.52
CA ARG A 310 -25.83 -0.64 -30.60
C ARG A 310 -25.45 -1.39 -31.85
N ASP A 311 -26.37 -2.21 -32.37
CA ASP A 311 -26.18 -2.86 -33.66
C ASP A 311 -26.51 -1.93 -34.85
N LYS A 312 -26.24 -2.40 -36.07
CA LYS A 312 -26.52 -1.67 -37.33
C LYS A 312 -28.00 -1.33 -37.55
N ASN A 313 -28.92 -2.02 -36.87
CA ASN A 313 -30.36 -1.79 -36.96
C ASN A 313 -30.85 -0.82 -35.86
N GLY A 314 -29.96 -0.38 -34.97
CA GLY A 314 -30.28 0.48 -33.83
C GLY A 314 -30.78 -0.29 -32.60
N THR A 315 -30.71 -1.62 -32.58
CA THR A 315 -31.04 -2.43 -31.40
C THR A 315 -30.01 -2.19 -30.31
N ILE A 316 -30.47 -1.94 -29.08
CA ILE A 316 -29.60 -1.71 -27.93
C ILE A 316 -29.52 -2.99 -27.10
N THR A 317 -28.30 -3.50 -26.89
CA THR A 317 -27.99 -4.53 -25.90
C THR A 317 -27.44 -3.85 -24.66
N LYS A 318 -28.18 -3.92 -23.55
CA LYS A 318 -27.76 -3.34 -22.27
C LYS A 318 -26.57 -4.12 -21.70
N GLY A 319 -25.51 -3.40 -21.30
CA GLY A 319 -24.31 -4.01 -20.72
C GLY A 319 -24.37 -4.22 -19.21
N ALA A 320 -23.37 -4.92 -18.68
CA ALA A 320 -23.16 -5.06 -17.25
C ALA A 320 -22.59 -3.76 -16.65
N VAL A 321 -22.98 -3.45 -15.41
CA VAL A 321 -22.35 -2.37 -14.65
C VAL A 321 -21.08 -2.90 -14.02
N MET A 322 -19.97 -2.22 -14.29
CA MET A 322 -18.65 -2.51 -13.74
C MET A 322 -18.25 -1.39 -12.79
N SER A 323 -17.33 -1.66 -11.88
CA SER A 323 -16.79 -0.68 -10.93
C SER A 323 -15.28 -0.47 -11.09
N PHE A 324 -14.80 0.72 -10.74
CA PHE A 324 -13.37 0.98 -10.61
C PHE A 324 -13.06 2.13 -9.63
N ARG A 325 -11.80 2.24 -9.22
CA ARG A 325 -11.20 3.44 -8.58
C ARG A 325 -9.94 3.84 -9.33
N THR A 326 -9.57 5.12 -9.25
CA THR A 326 -8.33 5.62 -9.84
C THR A 326 -7.13 5.31 -8.96
N ALA A 327 -6.02 4.92 -9.58
CA ALA A 327 -4.73 4.89 -8.91
C ALA A 327 -4.35 6.30 -8.44
N HIS A 328 -3.81 6.36 -7.23
CA HIS A 328 -3.28 7.58 -6.64
C HIS A 328 -2.09 7.17 -5.78
N LEU A 329 -1.01 7.96 -5.82
CA LEU A 329 0.19 7.62 -5.07
C LEU A 329 -0.15 7.41 -3.59
N ALA A 330 0.52 6.45 -2.96
CA ALA A 330 0.34 6.10 -1.56
C ALA A 330 0.68 7.31 -0.66
N PHE A 331 1.78 7.99 -1.00
CA PHE A 331 2.28 9.24 -0.42
C PHE A 331 3.21 9.90 -1.47
N PRO A 332 3.57 11.19 -1.34
CA PRO A 332 4.28 11.94 -2.39
C PRO A 332 5.60 11.34 -2.87
N SER A 333 6.37 10.71 -1.97
CA SER A 333 7.64 10.04 -2.30
C SER A 333 7.52 8.54 -2.61
N ALA A 334 6.30 8.00 -2.70
CA ALA A 334 6.09 6.60 -3.01
C ALA A 334 6.52 6.28 -4.44
N GLU A 335 7.44 5.34 -4.59
CA GLU A 335 8.03 4.95 -5.87
C GLU A 335 7.95 3.43 -6.11
N GLY A 336 8.29 2.99 -7.32
CA GLY A 336 8.27 1.58 -7.69
C GLY A 336 6.87 1.03 -7.93
N TYR A 337 6.72 -0.30 -7.96
CA TYR A 337 5.46 -0.94 -8.36
C TYR A 337 4.38 -0.96 -7.27
N GLY A 338 4.74 -0.83 -5.98
CA GLY A 338 3.81 -0.69 -4.86
C GLY A 338 3.32 0.74 -4.60
N ARG A 339 3.77 1.73 -5.38
CA ARG A 339 3.51 3.16 -5.14
C ARG A 339 2.04 3.58 -5.13
N PHE A 340 1.13 2.73 -5.60
CA PHE A 340 -0.31 2.99 -5.64
C PHE A 340 -1.10 2.26 -4.55
N ALA A 341 -0.43 1.66 -3.56
CA ALA A 341 -1.08 1.12 -2.38
C ALA A 341 -2.06 2.16 -1.81
N ARG A 342 -3.33 1.79 -1.65
CA ARG A 342 -4.36 2.71 -1.15
C ARG A 342 -4.24 2.96 0.35
N GLY A 343 -3.72 1.99 1.10
CA GLY A 343 -3.67 2.04 2.55
C GLY A 343 -5.05 2.34 3.15
N GLY A 344 -5.08 3.23 4.14
CA GLY A 344 -6.29 3.62 4.85
C GLY A 344 -7.13 4.74 4.22
N ARG A 345 -6.82 5.21 3.01
CA ARG A 345 -7.40 6.43 2.40
C ARG A 345 -8.93 6.43 2.42
N GLY A 346 -9.51 7.52 2.95
CA GLY A 346 -10.96 7.68 3.07
C GLY A 346 -11.60 6.81 4.17
N GLY A 347 -10.77 6.11 4.94
CA GLY A 347 -11.18 5.19 5.98
C GLY A 347 -11.31 5.83 7.35
N ARG A 348 -11.31 4.95 8.36
CA ARG A 348 -11.38 5.32 9.77
C ARG A 348 -9.99 5.42 10.37
N VAL A 349 -9.83 6.23 11.41
CA VAL A 349 -8.62 6.21 12.25
C VAL A 349 -8.77 5.19 13.38
N ILE A 350 -7.69 4.44 13.63
CA ILE A 350 -7.58 3.48 14.72
C ILE A 350 -6.36 3.85 15.55
N GLU A 351 -6.56 4.16 16.82
CA GLU A 351 -5.50 4.59 17.73
C GLU A 351 -4.91 3.41 18.50
N VAL A 352 -3.60 3.23 18.42
CA VAL A 352 -2.83 2.39 19.34
C VAL A 352 -2.51 3.20 20.59
N THR A 353 -3.12 2.84 21.71
CA THR A 353 -3.09 3.59 22.98
C THR A 353 -2.32 2.88 24.09
N ASN A 354 -1.85 1.65 23.86
CA ASN A 354 -1.01 0.93 24.80
C ASN A 354 0.02 0.03 24.12
N LEU A 355 1.07 -0.33 24.87
CA LEU A 355 2.18 -1.16 24.39
C LEU A 355 1.98 -2.66 24.64
N ASN A 356 0.77 -3.09 25.01
CA ASN A 356 0.49 -4.50 25.19
C ASN A 356 0.50 -5.21 23.82
N ASP A 357 0.80 -6.50 23.79
CA ASP A 357 0.72 -7.28 22.55
C ASP A 357 -0.74 -7.40 22.05
N SER A 358 -1.71 -7.58 22.94
CA SER A 358 -3.12 -7.83 22.57
C SER A 358 -4.11 -7.09 23.48
N GLY A 359 -5.37 -7.05 23.06
CA GLY A 359 -6.47 -6.36 23.73
C GLY A 359 -6.81 -5.02 23.08
N THR A 360 -7.92 -4.43 23.50
CA THR A 360 -8.39 -3.13 22.97
C THR A 360 -7.31 -2.06 23.08
N GLY A 361 -7.12 -1.30 22.00
CA GLY A 361 -6.10 -0.24 21.91
C GLY A 361 -4.68 -0.75 21.66
N SER A 362 -4.47 -2.07 21.46
CA SER A 362 -3.18 -2.61 21.05
C SER A 362 -3.01 -2.62 19.53
N LEU A 363 -1.76 -2.68 19.07
CA LEU A 363 -1.45 -2.82 17.64
C LEU A 363 -2.04 -4.11 17.04
N ARG A 364 -2.02 -5.22 17.79
CA ARG A 364 -2.60 -6.48 17.29
C ARG A 364 -4.09 -6.39 17.05
N ASP A 365 -4.84 -5.71 17.93
CA ASP A 365 -6.27 -5.50 17.71
C ASP A 365 -6.53 -4.69 16.43
N ALA A 366 -5.77 -3.61 16.23
CA ALA A 366 -5.85 -2.75 15.05
C ALA A 366 -5.53 -3.50 13.74
N ILE A 367 -4.60 -4.46 13.77
CA ILE A 367 -4.15 -5.22 12.61
C ILE A 367 -5.06 -6.42 12.30
N GLU A 368 -5.35 -7.27 13.30
CA GLU A 368 -5.98 -8.57 13.09
C GLU A 368 -7.51 -8.53 13.22
N ASN A 369 -8.06 -7.65 14.08
CA ASN A 369 -9.49 -7.61 14.39
C ASN A 369 -10.23 -6.47 13.69
N GLN A 370 -9.61 -5.30 13.54
CA GLN A 370 -10.22 -4.20 12.79
C GLN A 370 -10.12 -4.45 11.28
N LYS A 371 -11.22 -4.25 10.54
CA LYS A 371 -11.34 -4.52 9.10
C LYS A 371 -11.79 -3.30 8.31
N GLY A 372 -11.59 -3.36 6.99
CA GLY A 372 -11.89 -2.30 6.04
C GLY A 372 -10.86 -1.16 6.05
N PRO A 373 -11.06 -0.14 5.19
CA PRO A 373 -10.16 1.01 5.06
C PRO A 373 -9.91 1.69 6.40
N ARG A 374 -8.64 1.69 6.83
CA ARG A 374 -8.24 2.28 8.11
C ARG A 374 -6.79 2.76 8.14
N THR A 375 -6.57 3.84 8.86
CA THR A 375 -5.24 4.35 9.20
C THR A 375 -4.98 4.07 10.68
N ILE A 376 -3.90 3.36 10.97
CA ILE A 376 -3.46 3.02 12.32
C ILE A 376 -2.40 4.04 12.73
N ILE A 377 -2.70 4.79 13.78
CA ILE A 377 -1.79 5.78 14.38
C ILE A 377 -1.39 5.36 15.78
N PHE A 378 -0.30 5.93 16.29
CA PHE A 378 0.24 5.60 17.60
C PHE A 378 0.12 6.78 18.57
N ARG A 379 -0.65 6.61 19.64
CA ARG A 379 -0.72 7.55 20.76
C ARG A 379 0.31 7.28 21.85
N VAL A 380 1.06 6.19 21.70
CA VAL A 380 2.13 5.77 22.60
C VAL A 380 3.36 5.39 21.79
N GLY A 381 4.53 5.78 22.29
CA GLY A 381 5.83 5.35 21.77
C GLY A 381 6.50 4.39 22.74
N GLY A 382 7.34 3.50 22.23
CA GLY A 382 8.05 2.52 23.05
C GLY A 382 8.18 1.15 22.40
N VAL A 383 8.33 0.12 23.23
CA VAL A 383 8.55 -1.25 22.78
C VAL A 383 7.29 -2.09 23.01
N ILE A 384 6.80 -2.72 21.94
CA ILE A 384 5.77 -3.76 22.00
C ILE A 384 6.49 -5.12 21.91
N ALA A 385 6.45 -5.89 22.99
CA ALA A 385 6.97 -7.24 23.04
C ALA A 385 5.91 -8.22 22.54
N LEU A 386 6.03 -8.64 21.28
CA LEU A 386 5.05 -9.52 20.66
C LEU A 386 5.05 -10.90 21.34
N LYS A 387 3.89 -11.56 21.34
CA LYS A 387 3.73 -12.93 21.89
C LYS A 387 3.57 -14.01 20.82
N SER A 388 3.35 -13.59 19.58
CA SER A 388 3.32 -14.41 18.38
C SER A 388 3.57 -13.53 17.16
N ARG A 389 3.79 -14.15 16.00
CA ARG A 389 3.81 -13.42 14.71
C ARG A 389 2.61 -12.47 14.63
N LEU A 390 2.85 -11.26 14.17
CA LEU A 390 1.82 -10.29 13.85
C LEU A 390 1.86 -10.06 12.34
N ALA A 391 0.75 -10.19 11.65
CA ALA A 391 0.70 -9.88 10.23
C ALA A 391 -0.65 -9.31 9.86
N VAL A 392 -0.66 -8.40 8.89
CA VAL A 392 -1.91 -8.00 8.23
C VAL A 392 -2.45 -9.25 7.50
N PRO A 393 -3.59 -9.80 7.93
CA PRO A 393 -4.14 -11.01 7.33
C PRO A 393 -4.75 -10.69 5.95
N ALA A 394 -5.04 -11.73 5.16
CA ALA A 394 -5.59 -11.57 3.81
C ALA A 394 -6.90 -10.75 3.73
N ASP A 395 -7.71 -10.78 4.79
CA ASP A 395 -8.94 -9.99 4.91
C ASP A 395 -8.72 -8.63 5.61
N GLY A 396 -7.48 -8.30 5.94
CA GLY A 396 -7.08 -7.13 6.72
C GLY A 396 -6.48 -5.98 5.91
N GLY A 397 -6.46 -6.07 4.57
CA GLY A 397 -5.97 -5.04 3.65
C GLY A 397 -6.70 -3.69 3.74
N ASP A 398 -6.38 -2.77 2.82
CA ASP A 398 -6.78 -1.35 2.89
C ASP A 398 -6.33 -0.71 4.24
N VAL A 399 -5.03 -0.79 4.55
CA VAL A 399 -4.50 -0.30 5.84
C VAL A 399 -3.19 0.46 5.72
N TYR A 400 -3.10 1.59 6.43
CA TYR A 400 -1.85 2.33 6.62
C TYR A 400 -1.42 2.24 8.09
N VAL A 401 -0.27 1.62 8.36
CA VAL A 401 0.41 1.65 9.67
C VAL A 401 1.40 2.81 9.69
N ALA A 402 1.03 3.91 10.34
CA ALA A 402 1.76 5.18 10.33
C ALA A 402 2.67 5.33 11.56
N GLY A 403 3.82 4.65 11.56
CA GLY A 403 4.79 4.66 12.67
C GLY A 403 5.34 6.04 13.01
N GLN A 404 5.37 6.97 12.05
CA GLN A 404 5.82 8.35 12.25
C GLN A 404 4.96 9.15 13.24
N THR A 405 3.76 8.68 13.56
CA THR A 405 2.88 9.29 14.56
C THR A 405 3.27 8.95 16.00
N ALA A 406 4.08 7.91 16.21
CA ALA A 406 4.48 7.47 17.54
C ALA A 406 5.32 8.54 18.25
N PRO A 407 4.96 8.95 19.48
CA PRO A 407 5.68 9.99 20.21
C PRO A 407 7.04 9.51 20.73
N GLY A 408 7.86 10.47 21.17
CA GLY A 408 9.15 10.19 21.82
C GLY A 408 10.17 9.59 20.85
N ASP A 409 10.65 8.38 21.16
CA ASP A 409 11.64 7.68 20.33
C ASP A 409 11.00 6.85 19.18
N GLY A 410 9.67 6.87 19.05
CA GLY A 410 8.92 6.08 18.07
C GLY A 410 8.49 4.70 18.58
N ILE A 411 8.09 3.81 17.66
CA ILE A 411 7.57 2.47 17.98
C ILE A 411 8.55 1.37 17.55
N THR A 412 8.77 0.38 18.41
CA THR A 412 9.59 -0.79 18.12
C THR A 412 8.88 -2.08 18.51
N LEU A 413 8.83 -3.03 17.58
CA LEU A 413 8.32 -4.38 17.80
C LEU A 413 9.48 -5.33 18.06
N THR A 414 9.29 -6.27 18.99
CA THR A 414 10.34 -7.24 19.36
C THR A 414 9.81 -8.68 19.43
N GLN A 415 10.73 -9.65 19.46
CA GLN A 415 10.52 -11.08 19.74
C GLN A 415 9.90 -11.92 18.62
N TYR A 416 9.02 -11.34 17.79
CA TYR A 416 8.37 -12.05 16.68
C TYR A 416 8.32 -11.20 15.41
N ALA A 417 8.15 -11.86 14.26
CA ALA A 417 8.00 -11.21 12.96
C ALA A 417 6.76 -10.30 12.87
N PHE A 418 6.86 -9.24 12.06
CA PHE A 418 5.77 -8.34 11.71
C PHE A 418 5.70 -8.16 10.18
N GLY A 419 4.53 -8.02 9.56
CA GLY A 419 4.45 -7.74 8.12
C GLY A 419 3.08 -8.05 7.55
N LEU A 420 3.04 -8.55 6.31
CA LEU A 420 1.80 -8.89 5.61
C LEU A 420 1.73 -10.41 5.34
N ALA A 421 0.51 -10.92 5.29
CA ALA A 421 0.20 -12.29 4.91
C ALA A 421 -0.96 -12.30 3.92
N SER A 422 -0.63 -12.22 2.63
CA SER A 422 -1.59 -12.20 1.51
C SER A 422 -2.60 -11.06 1.55
N ALA A 423 -2.21 -9.90 2.08
CA ALA A 423 -3.04 -8.71 2.16
C ALA A 423 -2.81 -7.79 0.96
N ASP A 424 -3.84 -7.06 0.56
CA ASP A 424 -3.76 -6.07 -0.52
C ASP A 424 -3.82 -4.65 0.04
N ASP A 425 -3.23 -3.68 -0.66
CA ASP A 425 -3.36 -2.25 -0.36
C ASP A 425 -2.87 -1.85 1.04
N VAL A 426 -1.65 -2.27 1.38
CA VAL A 426 -1.03 -2.01 2.67
C VAL A 426 0.11 -1.00 2.55
N ILE A 427 0.15 -0.05 3.47
CA ILE A 427 1.27 0.88 3.68
C ILE A 427 1.81 0.67 5.10
N ILE A 428 3.12 0.48 5.25
CA ILE A 428 3.80 0.49 6.57
C ILE A 428 4.96 1.47 6.49
N ARG A 429 4.99 2.47 7.39
CA ARG A 429 6.07 3.46 7.48
C ARG A 429 6.61 3.65 8.89
N ASP A 430 7.91 3.92 9.00
CA ASP A 430 8.59 4.34 10.25
C ASP A 430 8.39 3.38 11.45
N VAL A 431 8.28 2.08 11.17
CA VAL A 431 8.21 1.03 12.21
C VAL A 431 9.56 0.33 12.33
N ARG A 432 9.99 0.09 13.57
CA ARG A 432 11.16 -0.76 13.85
C ARG A 432 10.73 -2.17 14.23
N LEU A 433 11.45 -3.16 13.71
CA LEU A 433 11.31 -4.57 14.08
C LEU A 433 12.68 -5.12 14.48
N ARG A 434 12.79 -5.59 15.72
CA ARG A 434 13.99 -6.20 16.28
C ARG A 434 13.64 -7.59 16.79
N VAL A 435 13.77 -8.62 15.94
CA VAL A 435 13.20 -9.94 16.26
C VAL A 435 13.94 -10.58 17.43
N GLY A 436 15.24 -10.85 17.30
CA GLY A 436 16.03 -11.52 18.33
C GLY A 436 15.68 -13.01 18.48
N ASP A 437 16.46 -13.73 19.28
CA ASP A 437 16.38 -15.19 19.40
C ASP A 437 15.54 -15.70 20.58
N VAL A 438 14.94 -14.79 21.35
CA VAL A 438 14.20 -15.10 22.58
C VAL A 438 13.01 -16.03 22.35
N CYS A 439 12.37 -15.97 21.18
CA CYS A 439 11.25 -16.87 20.85
C CYS A 439 11.70 -18.33 20.57
N GLY A 440 13.01 -18.57 20.43
CA GLY A 440 13.59 -19.90 20.27
C GLY A 440 13.30 -20.57 18.92
N GLN A 441 12.84 -19.82 17.92
CA GLN A 441 12.45 -20.32 16.60
C GLN A 441 13.03 -19.44 15.50
N ALA A 442 13.36 -20.05 14.35
CA ALA A 442 13.68 -19.32 13.14
C ALA A 442 12.52 -18.38 12.78
N MET A 443 12.83 -17.10 12.56
CA MET A 443 11.85 -16.07 12.26
C MET A 443 12.42 -15.12 11.21
N ASP A 444 11.60 -14.83 10.21
CA ASP A 444 11.81 -13.70 9.31
C ASP A 444 11.62 -12.38 10.06
N GLY A 445 12.15 -11.30 9.47
CA GLY A 445 11.86 -9.94 9.88
C GLY A 445 10.53 -9.44 9.30
N MET A 446 10.60 -8.39 8.48
CA MET A 446 9.41 -7.72 7.94
C MET A 446 9.27 -7.94 6.44
N GLY A 447 8.11 -8.45 6.01
CA GLY A 447 7.90 -8.89 4.63
C GLY A 447 6.47 -8.75 4.11
N MET A 448 6.31 -9.02 2.81
CA MET A 448 5.07 -8.83 2.04
C MET A 448 4.59 -10.13 1.37
N ALA A 449 4.74 -11.28 2.03
CA ALA A 449 4.42 -12.58 1.46
C ALA A 449 2.99 -12.62 0.91
N GLY A 450 2.83 -13.08 -0.34
CA GLY A 450 1.53 -13.23 -1.01
C GLY A 450 0.73 -11.94 -1.27
N SER A 451 1.28 -10.77 -0.96
CA SER A 451 0.55 -9.50 -0.86
C SER A 451 0.55 -8.73 -2.19
N ASN A 452 -0.47 -7.92 -2.46
CA ASN A 452 -0.57 -7.14 -3.70
C ASN A 452 -0.64 -5.62 -3.45
N ASN A 453 -0.15 -4.81 -4.38
CA ASN A 453 -0.25 -3.33 -4.35
C ASN A 453 0.08 -2.77 -2.96
N SER A 454 1.29 -3.06 -2.47
CA SER A 454 1.68 -2.76 -1.09
C SER A 454 3.08 -2.17 -1.01
N ILE A 455 3.31 -1.33 0.01
CA ILE A 455 4.57 -0.63 0.20
C ILE A 455 5.02 -0.66 1.66
N ILE A 456 6.30 -0.99 1.86
CA ILE A 456 7.01 -0.83 3.12
C ILE A 456 8.11 0.20 2.91
N ASP A 457 8.01 1.32 3.60
CA ASP A 457 8.90 2.47 3.47
C ASP A 457 9.48 2.89 4.83
N HIS A 458 10.72 3.35 4.88
CA HIS A 458 11.36 3.86 6.11
C HIS A 458 11.21 2.93 7.33
N CYS A 459 11.34 1.60 7.18
CA CYS A 459 11.33 0.67 8.31
C CYS A 459 12.74 0.16 8.64
N SER A 460 13.00 -0.08 9.93
CA SER A 460 14.28 -0.65 10.39
C SER A 460 14.08 -2.06 10.91
N ILE A 461 14.76 -3.03 10.30
CA ILE A 461 14.59 -4.44 10.57
C ILE A 461 15.93 -5.01 11.01
N SER A 462 15.96 -5.68 12.15
CA SER A 462 17.19 -6.33 12.61
C SER A 462 16.95 -7.58 13.42
N TRP A 463 18.02 -8.36 13.53
CA TRP A 463 18.08 -9.55 14.39
C TRP A 463 17.05 -10.61 13.98
N SER A 464 16.68 -10.65 12.70
CA SER A 464 16.00 -11.79 12.09
C SER A 464 16.90 -13.02 12.17
N ILE A 465 16.31 -14.21 12.18
CA ILE A 465 17.06 -15.46 12.32
C ILE A 465 17.06 -16.29 11.04
N ASP A 466 16.03 -16.15 10.21
CA ASP A 466 15.98 -16.71 8.86
C ASP A 466 16.30 -15.57 7.87
N GLU A 467 15.30 -14.78 7.44
CA GLU A 467 15.53 -13.65 6.51
C GLU A 467 15.08 -12.31 7.08
N GLY A 468 15.85 -11.23 6.87
CA GLY A 468 15.43 -9.87 7.26
C GLY A 468 14.14 -9.41 6.58
N THR A 469 13.93 -9.78 5.32
CA THR A 469 12.67 -9.59 4.61
C THR A 469 12.36 -10.73 3.65
N SER A 470 11.07 -11.00 3.45
CA SER A 470 10.58 -11.99 2.49
C SER A 470 9.33 -11.49 1.77
N SER A 471 9.31 -11.60 0.44
CA SER A 471 8.16 -11.19 -0.40
C SER A 471 7.76 -12.26 -1.39
N ARG A 472 7.96 -13.54 -1.05
CA ARG A 472 7.57 -14.68 -1.88
C ARG A 472 6.06 -14.64 -2.21
N GLY A 473 5.74 -14.78 -3.49
CA GLY A 473 4.37 -14.75 -3.99
C GLY A 473 3.69 -13.39 -3.95
N ALA A 474 4.41 -12.30 -3.65
CA ALA A 474 3.85 -10.95 -3.70
C ALA A 474 3.57 -10.51 -5.16
N HIS A 475 2.81 -9.41 -5.33
CA HIS A 475 2.41 -8.82 -6.60
C HIS A 475 2.49 -7.27 -6.51
N ASN A 476 3.14 -6.58 -7.45
CA ASN A 476 3.14 -5.11 -7.51
C ASN A 476 3.52 -4.43 -6.17
N ILE A 477 4.73 -4.70 -5.68
CA ILE A 477 5.17 -4.22 -4.37
C ILE A 477 6.36 -3.26 -4.44
N SER A 478 6.51 -2.44 -3.40
CA SER A 478 7.69 -1.60 -3.19
C SER A 478 8.25 -1.80 -1.78
N PHE A 479 9.57 -1.99 -1.69
CA PHE A 479 10.31 -2.01 -0.43
C PHE A 479 11.41 -0.94 -0.54
N GLN A 480 11.17 0.22 0.07
CA GLN A 480 11.98 1.41 -0.15
C GLN A 480 12.49 2.07 1.13
N ASN A 481 13.68 2.69 1.07
CA ASN A 481 14.27 3.44 2.18
C ASN A 481 14.33 2.63 3.50
N ASN A 482 14.48 1.31 3.48
CA ASN A 482 14.50 0.49 4.69
C ASN A 482 15.94 0.17 5.13
N ILE A 483 16.12 -0.14 6.42
CA ILE A 483 17.33 -0.77 6.95
C ILE A 483 17.03 -2.24 7.19
N ILE A 484 17.91 -3.13 6.70
CA ILE A 484 18.03 -4.52 7.12
C ILE A 484 19.43 -4.68 7.69
N ALA A 485 19.52 -4.97 8.99
CA ALA A 485 20.79 -4.99 9.70
C ALA A 485 20.92 -6.20 10.63
N GLU A 486 22.14 -6.74 10.74
CA GLU A 486 22.48 -7.72 11.78
C GLU A 486 21.49 -8.88 11.86
N ALA A 487 21.18 -9.53 10.73
CA ALA A 487 20.56 -10.85 10.79
C ALA A 487 21.46 -11.77 11.64
N LEU A 488 20.87 -12.52 12.57
CA LEU A 488 21.64 -13.30 13.53
C LEU A 488 22.35 -14.44 12.81
N ASN A 489 23.66 -14.58 13.03
CA ASN A 489 24.46 -15.55 12.30
C ASN A 489 24.32 -16.95 12.88
N ASN A 490 24.97 -17.31 13.98
CA ASN A 490 24.88 -18.64 14.57
C ASN A 490 23.82 -18.67 15.68
N SER A 491 22.55 -18.68 15.28
CA SER A 491 21.41 -18.48 16.18
C SER A 491 20.32 -19.54 16.01
N LYS A 492 19.25 -19.44 16.81
CA LYS A 492 18.17 -20.44 16.94
C LYS A 492 17.47 -20.70 15.62
N HIS A 493 17.52 -21.93 15.13
CA HIS A 493 16.97 -22.26 13.81
C HIS A 493 16.07 -23.51 13.87
N TYR A 494 15.25 -23.76 12.83
CA TYR A 494 14.38 -24.93 12.79
C TYR A 494 15.21 -26.22 12.95
N ASN A 495 14.65 -27.21 13.66
CA ASN A 495 15.18 -28.57 13.61
C ASN A 495 14.87 -29.09 12.20
N ASP A 496 15.84 -29.03 11.30
CA ASP A 496 15.77 -29.87 10.12
C ASP A 496 15.88 -31.34 10.56
N SER A 497 15.52 -32.26 9.67
CA SER A 497 15.60 -33.70 9.90
C SER A 497 17.04 -34.23 10.07
N ASP A 498 18.03 -33.36 10.35
CA ASP A 498 19.40 -33.76 10.67
C ASP A 498 19.51 -34.14 12.16
N PRO A 499 19.78 -35.42 12.49
CA PRO A 499 19.98 -35.87 13.87
C PRO A 499 21.19 -35.24 14.57
N ASN A 500 22.02 -34.43 13.88
CA ASN A 500 23.15 -33.69 14.45
C ASN A 500 22.90 -32.17 14.61
N HIS A 501 21.70 -31.66 14.29
CA HIS A 501 21.41 -30.23 14.38
C HIS A 501 21.41 -29.75 15.84
N THR A 502 22.30 -28.80 16.18
CA THR A 502 22.56 -28.35 17.56
C THR A 502 21.56 -27.30 18.09
N GLY A 503 20.41 -27.15 17.43
CA GLY A 503 19.41 -26.11 17.73
C GLY A 503 19.81 -24.70 17.28
N THR A 504 20.99 -24.52 16.66
CA THR A 504 21.41 -23.27 15.98
C THR A 504 21.92 -23.55 14.56
N GLN A 505 21.81 -22.56 13.68
CA GLN A 505 22.36 -22.60 12.31
C GLN A 505 23.00 -21.26 11.96
N ARG A 506 24.01 -21.27 11.08
CA ARG A 506 24.58 -20.07 10.44
C ARG A 506 23.64 -19.57 9.35
N HIS A 507 22.87 -18.51 9.61
CA HIS A 507 21.79 -18.04 8.74
C HIS A 507 21.57 -16.52 8.76
N SER A 508 22.64 -15.71 8.73
CA SER A 508 22.55 -14.24 8.73
C SER A 508 22.19 -13.67 7.35
N PHE A 509 20.94 -13.82 6.93
CA PHE A 509 20.48 -13.43 5.59
C PHE A 509 19.62 -12.17 5.54
N ALA A 510 19.88 -11.31 4.56
CA ALA A 510 19.16 -10.05 4.44
C ALA A 510 17.74 -10.21 3.86
N GLY A 511 17.56 -10.92 2.75
CA GLY A 511 16.19 -11.17 2.28
C GLY A 511 16.02 -12.13 1.12
N SER A 512 14.81 -12.68 0.98
CA SER A 512 14.36 -13.50 -0.14
C SER A 512 13.17 -12.83 -0.85
N ILE A 513 13.42 -12.27 -2.03
CA ILE A 513 12.52 -11.33 -2.69
C ILE A 513 11.90 -11.89 -3.97
N SER A 514 10.60 -11.66 -4.11
CA SER A 514 9.80 -11.86 -5.31
C SER A 514 8.79 -10.71 -5.43
N GLY A 515 7.93 -10.72 -6.44
CA GLY A 515 6.87 -9.71 -6.47
C GLY A 515 5.89 -9.79 -7.62
N ASN A 516 5.86 -10.89 -8.41
CA ASN A 516 5.49 -10.88 -9.82
C ASN A 516 6.21 -9.73 -10.53
N ILE A 517 5.87 -8.46 -10.26
CA ILE A 517 6.78 -7.32 -10.36
C ILE A 517 7.01 -6.65 -8.98
N GLY A 518 8.25 -6.59 -8.50
CA GLY A 518 8.60 -5.93 -7.23
C GLY A 518 9.78 -4.96 -7.35
N SER A 519 9.66 -3.79 -6.69
CA SER A 519 10.71 -2.77 -6.59
C SER A 519 11.38 -2.78 -5.22
N PHE A 520 12.70 -2.89 -5.20
CA PHE A 520 13.54 -2.90 -3.99
C PHE A 520 14.61 -1.84 -4.16
N HIS A 521 14.41 -0.66 -3.55
CA HIS A 521 15.28 0.48 -3.82
C HIS A 521 15.61 1.37 -2.63
N HIS A 522 16.78 2.00 -2.66
CA HIS A 522 17.29 2.86 -1.59
C HIS A 522 17.31 2.20 -0.20
N ASN A 523 17.45 0.88 -0.14
CA ASN A 523 17.58 0.17 1.14
C ASN A 523 19.04 0.06 1.55
N LEU A 524 19.29 0.06 2.86
CA LEU A 524 20.57 -0.32 3.46
C LEU A 524 20.51 -1.77 3.95
N LEU A 525 21.39 -2.61 3.43
CA LEU A 525 21.57 -3.99 3.87
C LEU A 525 22.96 -4.11 4.48
N THR A 526 23.04 -4.28 5.80
CA THR A 526 24.31 -4.17 6.52
C THR A 526 24.52 -5.32 7.49
N ASN A 527 25.76 -5.77 7.64
CA ASN A 527 26.12 -6.79 8.62
C ASN A 527 25.30 -8.09 8.48
N CYS A 528 25.01 -8.49 7.25
CA CYS A 528 24.34 -9.75 6.91
C CYS A 528 25.31 -10.61 6.10
N THR A 529 25.57 -11.85 6.52
CA THR A 529 26.59 -12.70 5.86
C THR A 529 26.23 -13.03 4.42
N GLY A 530 24.95 -13.05 4.04
CA GLY A 530 24.58 -13.24 2.65
C GLY A 530 23.13 -12.99 2.29
N ARG A 531 22.75 -13.45 1.09
CA ARG A 531 21.45 -13.13 0.46
C ARG A 531 21.14 -11.63 0.54
N ASN A 532 22.16 -10.82 0.23
CA ASN A 532 22.01 -9.35 0.12
C ASN A 532 21.10 -8.94 -1.03
N TRP A 533 20.65 -9.91 -1.84
CA TRP A 533 19.24 -10.19 -2.13
C TRP A 533 19.18 -11.63 -2.64
N SER A 534 18.31 -12.48 -2.09
CA SER A 534 18.01 -13.76 -2.72
C SER A 534 16.84 -13.58 -3.69
N LEU A 535 17.10 -13.78 -4.97
CA LEU A 535 16.11 -13.75 -6.04
C LEU A 535 15.25 -15.01 -5.90
N ALA A 536 13.98 -14.83 -5.55
CA ALA A 536 13.06 -15.91 -5.15
C ALA A 536 11.80 -15.93 -6.04
N GLY A 537 11.96 -15.67 -7.34
CA GLY A 537 10.86 -15.62 -8.30
C GLY A 537 10.15 -16.96 -8.52
N GLY A 538 10.84 -18.08 -8.29
CA GLY A 538 10.28 -19.43 -8.37
C GLY A 538 9.81 -19.79 -9.79
N PHE A 539 8.83 -20.68 -9.88
CA PHE A 539 8.18 -21.09 -11.12
C PHE A 539 6.73 -20.63 -11.15
N GLU A 540 6.25 -20.36 -12.35
CA GLU A 540 4.82 -20.41 -12.63
C GLU A 540 4.27 -21.80 -12.28
N GLN A 541 2.98 -21.88 -11.98
CA GLN A 541 2.38 -23.13 -11.53
C GLN A 541 2.30 -24.20 -12.63
N ASP A 542 2.63 -23.83 -13.88
CA ASP A 542 2.79 -24.73 -15.02
C ASP A 542 4.08 -25.55 -15.00
N GLY A 543 5.04 -25.20 -14.13
CA GLY A 543 6.33 -25.88 -14.00
C GLY A 543 7.25 -25.73 -15.22
N LYS A 544 6.99 -24.75 -16.10
CA LYS A 544 7.75 -24.49 -17.33
C LYS A 544 8.38 -23.10 -17.33
N HIS A 545 7.65 -22.08 -16.89
CA HIS A 545 8.12 -20.70 -16.93
C HIS A 545 8.66 -20.26 -15.56
N TYR A 546 9.76 -19.51 -15.57
CA TYR A 546 10.24 -18.86 -14.35
C TYR A 546 9.28 -17.72 -13.96
N GLY A 547 9.08 -17.52 -12.66
CA GLY A 547 8.32 -16.40 -12.12
C GLY A 547 9.20 -15.22 -11.71
N GLY A 548 8.59 -14.06 -11.51
CA GLY A 548 9.23 -12.90 -10.89
C GLY A 548 9.99 -11.96 -11.82
N TYR A 549 9.69 -10.68 -11.66
CA TYR A 549 10.26 -9.52 -12.30
C TYR A 549 10.73 -8.59 -11.18
N LEU A 550 12.02 -8.33 -11.07
CA LEU A 550 12.61 -7.62 -9.94
C LEU A 550 13.33 -6.37 -10.41
N ASP A 551 12.96 -5.22 -9.85
CA ASP A 551 13.68 -3.96 -10.02
C ASP A 551 14.45 -3.68 -8.73
N ILE A 552 15.76 -3.92 -8.76
CA ILE A 552 16.65 -3.79 -7.62
C ILE A 552 17.60 -2.63 -7.90
N THR A 553 17.24 -1.46 -7.38
CA THR A 553 17.84 -0.20 -7.81
C THR A 553 18.37 0.61 -6.63
N ASN A 554 19.59 1.13 -6.72
CA ASN A 554 20.16 2.07 -5.74
C ASN A 554 20.17 1.59 -4.27
N ASN A 555 20.36 0.29 -4.01
CA ASN A 555 20.57 -0.21 -2.64
C ASN A 555 22.04 -0.11 -2.23
N VAL A 556 22.29 0.04 -0.92
CA VAL A 556 23.63 0.00 -0.32
C VAL A 556 23.81 -1.29 0.46
N VAL A 557 24.90 -2.00 0.21
CA VAL A 557 25.23 -3.25 0.89
C VAL A 557 26.59 -3.15 1.59
N TYR A 558 26.64 -3.50 2.88
CA TYR A 558 27.86 -3.44 3.70
C TYR A 558 28.09 -4.72 4.51
N ASN A 559 29.37 -5.10 4.66
CA ASN A 559 29.84 -6.18 5.54
C ASN A 559 29.16 -7.55 5.33
N TYR A 560 29.16 -8.01 4.08
CA TYR A 560 28.73 -9.35 3.65
C TYR A 560 29.89 -10.37 3.73
N LYS A 561 29.63 -11.69 3.71
CA LYS A 561 30.70 -12.70 3.87
C LYS A 561 30.56 -13.95 2.98
N ASP A 562 29.42 -14.61 3.04
CA ASP A 562 29.21 -15.95 2.49
C ASP A 562 28.57 -15.93 1.09
N ARG A 563 27.63 -15.01 0.88
CA ARG A 563 26.88 -14.83 -0.38
C ARG A 563 26.59 -13.33 -0.58
N THR A 564 26.23 -12.91 -1.79
CA THR A 564 25.78 -11.53 -2.09
C THR A 564 24.35 -11.58 -2.67
N THR A 565 24.07 -10.94 -3.80
CA THR A 565 22.81 -11.13 -4.53
C THR A 565 22.89 -12.39 -5.39
N ASP A 566 21.98 -13.35 -5.18
CA ASP A 566 21.95 -14.59 -5.96
C ASP A 566 20.57 -15.28 -6.02
N GLY A 567 20.46 -16.35 -6.81
CA GLY A 567 19.23 -17.11 -7.01
C GLY A 567 18.57 -16.83 -8.35
N GLY A 568 17.24 -16.97 -8.41
CA GLY A 568 16.51 -16.88 -9.65
C GLY A 568 15.20 -16.12 -9.64
N ALA A 569 15.06 -15.26 -10.64
CA ALA A 569 13.81 -14.64 -11.07
C ALA A 569 13.80 -14.55 -12.59
N ARG A 570 12.63 -14.58 -13.20
CA ARG A 570 12.48 -14.56 -14.66
C ARG A 570 13.24 -13.38 -15.28
N ARG A 571 13.01 -12.16 -14.78
CA ARG A 571 13.64 -10.94 -15.31
C ARG A 571 14.10 -10.03 -14.17
N VAL A 572 15.33 -9.52 -14.24
CA VAL A 572 15.88 -8.65 -13.20
C VAL A 572 16.50 -7.40 -13.82
N ASN A 573 16.09 -6.23 -13.36
CA ASN A 573 16.85 -4.99 -13.51
C ASN A 573 17.64 -4.78 -12.21
N PHE A 574 18.96 -4.67 -12.30
CA PHE A 574 19.84 -4.46 -11.15
C PHE A 574 20.75 -3.25 -11.41
N VAL A 575 20.33 -2.08 -10.94
CA VAL A 575 20.86 -0.80 -11.42
C VAL A 575 21.34 0.10 -10.28
N GLY A 576 22.55 0.66 -10.39
CA GLY A 576 22.99 1.72 -9.49
C GLY A 576 23.22 1.30 -8.03
N ASN A 577 23.36 0.00 -7.73
CA ASN A 577 23.59 -0.48 -6.36
C ASN A 577 25.06 -0.27 -5.93
N TYR A 578 25.27 -0.02 -4.65
CA TYR A 578 26.58 0.24 -4.06
C TYR A 578 26.98 -0.84 -3.04
N TYR A 579 28.04 -1.58 -3.31
CA TYR A 579 28.57 -2.62 -2.43
C TYR A 579 29.87 -2.16 -1.78
N LYS A 580 29.90 -2.05 -0.45
CA LYS A 580 31.10 -1.74 0.33
C LYS A 580 31.53 -2.96 1.14
N GLN A 581 32.77 -3.40 0.95
CA GLN A 581 33.33 -4.43 1.82
C GLN A 581 33.38 -3.94 3.27
N GLY A 582 33.03 -4.80 4.21
CA GLY A 582 33.20 -4.58 5.65
C GLY A 582 34.28 -5.48 6.26
N PRO A 583 34.44 -5.45 7.59
CA PRO A 583 35.48 -6.15 8.34
C PRO A 583 35.57 -7.67 8.11
N VAL A 584 34.48 -8.32 7.69
CA VAL A 584 34.47 -9.76 7.39
C VAL A 584 34.30 -10.06 5.89
N SER A 585 34.23 -9.03 5.05
CA SER A 585 33.98 -9.20 3.62
C SER A 585 35.17 -9.74 2.85
N ASN A 586 34.86 -10.65 1.95
CA ASN A 586 35.78 -11.18 0.96
C ASN A 586 35.51 -10.57 -0.42
N ASN A 587 36.45 -10.73 -1.36
CA ASN A 587 36.25 -10.33 -2.75
C ASN A 587 35.36 -11.34 -3.47
N MET A 588 34.06 -11.08 -3.51
CA MET A 588 33.05 -11.92 -4.16
C MET A 588 32.47 -11.25 -5.41
N ASN A 589 31.74 -12.01 -6.22
CA ASN A 589 30.79 -11.40 -7.16
C ASN A 589 29.70 -10.68 -6.36
N PHE A 590 29.22 -9.53 -6.85
CA PHE A 590 28.11 -8.81 -6.20
C PHE A 590 26.74 -9.35 -6.62
N PHE A 591 26.69 -10.03 -7.77
CA PHE A 591 25.48 -10.58 -8.37
C PHE A 591 25.75 -11.93 -9.04
N SER A 592 24.84 -12.89 -8.86
CA SER A 592 24.80 -14.13 -9.63
C SER A 592 23.35 -14.47 -9.98
N ILE A 593 23.10 -15.00 -11.17
CA ILE A 593 21.77 -15.50 -11.57
C ILE A 593 21.85 -16.98 -11.89
N ASP A 594 20.78 -17.75 -11.67
CA ASP A 594 20.83 -19.19 -11.94
C ASP A 594 20.82 -19.48 -13.46
N GLY A 595 20.06 -18.72 -14.26
CA GLY A 595 19.94 -18.96 -15.70
C GLY A 595 18.90 -20.04 -16.01
N ASP A 596 19.27 -21.09 -16.75
CA ASP A 596 18.39 -22.22 -17.08
C ASP A 596 18.64 -23.46 -16.21
N GLN A 597 18.51 -23.30 -14.90
CA GLN A 597 18.78 -24.38 -13.93
C GLN A 597 17.97 -25.66 -14.19
N LEU A 598 16.71 -25.53 -14.63
CA LEU A 598 15.78 -26.65 -14.80
C LEU A 598 15.55 -27.10 -16.25
N HIS A 599 16.27 -26.54 -17.23
CA HIS A 599 16.22 -26.95 -18.63
C HIS A 599 14.82 -26.88 -19.27
N THR A 600 14.06 -25.82 -18.97
CA THR A 600 12.70 -25.64 -19.50
C THR A 600 12.65 -24.83 -20.80
N GLY A 601 13.74 -24.13 -21.13
CA GLY A 601 13.85 -23.26 -22.30
C GLY A 601 13.35 -21.82 -22.10
N ASP A 602 12.59 -21.53 -21.04
CA ASP A 602 12.46 -20.17 -20.51
C ASP A 602 13.65 -19.95 -19.59
N MET A 603 14.46 -18.90 -19.79
CA MET A 603 15.67 -18.67 -18.99
C MET A 603 15.47 -17.47 -18.07
N GLN A 604 16.11 -17.50 -16.91
CA GLN A 604 16.26 -16.31 -16.07
C GLN A 604 17.26 -15.34 -16.71
N MET A 605 16.96 -14.04 -16.68
CA MET A 605 17.80 -13.03 -17.33
C MET A 605 17.93 -11.75 -16.51
N ALA A 606 19.06 -11.06 -16.63
CA ALA A 606 19.37 -9.84 -15.89
C ALA A 606 19.90 -8.71 -16.78
N TYR A 607 19.55 -7.48 -16.43
CA TYR A 607 20.13 -6.23 -16.90
C TYR A 607 20.92 -5.61 -15.74
N LEU A 608 22.24 -5.47 -15.90
CA LEU A 608 23.15 -4.91 -14.89
C LEU A 608 23.73 -3.60 -15.42
N SER A 609 23.62 -2.51 -14.67
CA SER A 609 24.18 -1.21 -15.07
C SER A 609 24.50 -0.32 -13.88
N ASN A 610 25.55 0.49 -13.98
CA ASN A 610 25.88 1.55 -13.02
C ASN A 610 26.13 1.07 -11.57
N ASN A 611 26.36 -0.23 -11.35
CA ASN A 611 26.64 -0.75 -10.01
C ASN A 611 28.11 -0.52 -9.65
N LYS A 612 28.36 -0.21 -8.37
CA LYS A 612 29.70 0.07 -7.85
C LYS A 612 30.04 -0.88 -6.71
N MET A 613 31.28 -1.34 -6.68
CA MET A 613 31.82 -2.14 -5.57
C MET A 613 33.13 -1.53 -5.11
N VAL A 614 33.33 -1.39 -3.80
CA VAL A 614 34.55 -0.85 -3.20
C VAL A 614 35.05 -1.72 -2.05
N THR A 615 36.34 -1.65 -1.78
CA THR A 615 36.95 -2.17 -0.55
C THR A 615 36.51 -1.35 0.67
N ILE A 616 36.82 -1.84 1.87
CA ILE A 616 36.47 -1.17 3.14
C ILE A 616 37.05 0.25 3.25
N ASP A 617 38.26 0.46 2.68
CA ASP A 617 38.96 1.75 2.59
C ASP A 617 38.56 2.57 1.35
N GLY A 618 37.55 2.15 0.60
CA GLY A 618 36.97 2.90 -0.52
C GLY A 618 37.66 2.74 -1.86
N LYS A 619 38.60 1.80 -2.02
CA LYS A 619 39.22 1.52 -3.33
C LYS A 619 38.23 0.79 -4.23
N THR A 620 38.10 1.24 -5.47
CA THR A 620 37.19 0.66 -6.45
C THR A 620 37.57 -0.78 -6.81
N ILE A 621 36.62 -1.71 -6.67
CA ILE A 621 36.66 -3.10 -7.15
C ILE A 621 35.89 -3.23 -8.47
N LEU A 622 34.75 -2.55 -8.57
CA LEU A 622 33.94 -2.44 -9.78
C LEU A 622 33.62 -0.96 -10.02
N ASP A 623 34.06 -0.44 -11.16
CA ASP A 623 33.70 0.90 -11.60
C ASP A 623 32.32 0.88 -12.29
N PRO A 624 31.39 1.77 -11.91
CA PRO A 624 30.03 1.78 -12.47
C PRO A 624 29.97 2.01 -13.98
N ASN A 625 31.00 2.59 -14.59
CA ASN A 625 31.08 2.84 -16.03
C ASN A 625 31.66 1.67 -16.83
N THR A 626 32.08 0.61 -16.14
CA THR A 626 32.61 -0.61 -16.78
C THR A 626 31.56 -1.69 -16.89
N ASP A 627 31.85 -2.73 -17.68
CA ASP A 627 30.96 -3.86 -17.80
C ASP A 627 30.77 -4.55 -16.44
N ASN A 628 29.58 -4.39 -15.86
CA ASN A 628 29.21 -4.94 -14.56
C ASN A 628 29.28 -6.48 -14.53
N TRP A 629 29.20 -7.15 -15.68
CA TRP A 629 29.38 -8.60 -15.78
C TRP A 629 30.79 -9.09 -15.47
N THR A 630 31.78 -8.19 -15.36
CA THR A 630 33.13 -8.52 -14.87
C THR A 630 33.16 -8.92 -13.39
N LYS A 631 32.12 -8.55 -12.63
CA LYS A 631 31.92 -8.90 -11.21
C LYS A 631 30.57 -9.56 -10.95
N ALA A 632 29.97 -10.15 -11.97
CA ALA A 632 28.75 -10.93 -11.89
C ALA A 632 28.92 -12.31 -12.54
N GLY A 633 28.01 -13.24 -12.26
CA GLY A 633 28.08 -14.61 -12.76
C GLY A 633 26.72 -15.20 -13.14
N SER A 634 26.77 -16.39 -13.71
CA SER A 634 25.62 -17.23 -14.00
C SER A 634 25.96 -18.69 -13.67
N ALA A 635 25.06 -19.41 -13.00
CA ALA A 635 25.34 -20.75 -12.48
C ALA A 635 25.09 -21.87 -13.51
N TYR A 636 24.01 -21.80 -14.28
CA TYR A 636 23.55 -22.87 -15.17
C TYR A 636 23.47 -22.44 -16.65
N SER A 637 24.05 -21.30 -17.00
CA SER A 637 24.05 -20.73 -18.37
C SER A 637 25.23 -19.79 -18.58
N THR A 638 25.56 -19.46 -19.83
CA THR A 638 26.60 -18.46 -20.10
C THR A 638 26.09 -17.05 -19.85
N VAL A 639 27.00 -16.13 -19.48
CA VAL A 639 26.68 -14.69 -19.33
C VAL A 639 26.02 -14.14 -20.59
N SER A 640 26.47 -14.53 -21.78
CA SER A 640 25.90 -14.06 -23.04
C SER A 640 24.44 -14.48 -23.25
N GLN A 641 23.98 -15.57 -22.64
CA GLN A 641 22.59 -16.04 -22.73
C GLN A 641 21.67 -15.32 -21.74
N VAL A 642 22.16 -15.02 -20.53
CA VAL A 642 21.34 -14.43 -19.46
C VAL A 642 21.38 -12.90 -19.44
N ARG A 643 22.33 -12.28 -20.15
CA ARG A 643 22.51 -10.83 -20.19
C ARG A 643 21.49 -10.16 -21.12
N SER A 644 20.84 -9.12 -20.60
CA SER A 644 20.23 -8.06 -21.42
C SER A 644 21.11 -6.81 -21.43
N ASN A 645 21.04 -6.05 -22.52
CA ASN A 645 21.68 -4.73 -22.65
C ASN A 645 20.68 -3.57 -22.48
N VAL A 646 19.40 -3.87 -22.28
CA VAL A 646 18.34 -2.91 -21.99
C VAL A 646 17.51 -3.38 -20.79
N PRO A 647 16.93 -2.45 -20.00
CA PRO A 647 15.98 -2.83 -18.97
C PRO A 647 14.81 -3.64 -19.53
N PHE A 648 14.31 -4.62 -18.76
CA PHE A 648 13.20 -5.47 -19.20
C PHE A 648 11.83 -4.79 -19.10
N PHE A 649 11.72 -3.84 -18.18
CA PHE A 649 10.50 -3.09 -17.86
C PHE A 649 10.87 -1.74 -17.20
N PRO A 650 9.96 -0.75 -17.21
CA PRO A 650 10.19 0.54 -16.54
C PRO A 650 10.37 0.37 -15.02
N SER A 651 11.29 1.12 -14.42
CA SER A 651 11.57 1.03 -12.98
C SER A 651 10.55 1.77 -12.11
N TYR A 652 10.10 2.96 -12.53
CA TYR A 652 9.31 3.90 -11.71
C TYR A 652 10.00 4.31 -10.39
N VAL A 653 11.31 4.11 -10.29
CA VAL A 653 12.18 4.65 -9.24
C VAL A 653 12.99 5.80 -9.83
N THR A 654 13.18 6.87 -9.06
CA THR A 654 14.16 7.90 -9.41
C THR A 654 15.56 7.30 -9.31
N THR A 655 16.13 6.93 -10.44
CA THR A 655 17.42 6.23 -10.48
C THR A 655 18.58 7.21 -10.34
N GLU A 656 19.43 6.96 -9.35
CA GLU A 656 20.64 7.74 -9.05
C GLU A 656 21.92 7.01 -9.52
N SER A 657 23.05 7.72 -9.52
CA SER A 657 24.35 7.04 -9.59
C SER A 657 24.59 6.24 -8.32
N ALA A 658 25.41 5.17 -8.38
CA ALA A 658 25.70 4.39 -7.18
C ALA A 658 26.32 5.23 -6.04
N ASP A 659 27.13 6.25 -6.38
CA ASP A 659 27.70 7.17 -5.38
C ASP A 659 26.65 8.11 -4.76
N ALA A 660 25.72 8.63 -5.56
CA ALA A 660 24.61 9.44 -5.03
C ALA A 660 23.68 8.59 -4.15
N ALA A 661 23.33 7.38 -4.62
CA ALA A 661 22.55 6.41 -3.87
C ALA A 661 23.18 6.08 -2.52
N TYR A 662 24.52 5.94 -2.46
CA TYR A 662 25.23 5.73 -1.20
C TYR A 662 24.94 6.83 -0.17
N GLU A 663 25.02 8.09 -0.58
CA GLU A 663 24.72 9.23 0.32
C GLU A 663 23.23 9.31 0.65
N THR A 664 22.34 9.17 -0.34
CA THR A 664 20.88 9.19 -0.15
C THR A 664 20.43 8.14 0.85
N VAL A 665 20.89 6.89 0.68
CA VAL A 665 20.53 5.78 1.57
C VAL A 665 21.05 6.01 2.99
N LEU A 666 22.30 6.46 3.16
CA LEU A 666 22.82 6.71 4.50
C LEU A 666 22.09 7.86 5.23
N ASN A 667 21.59 8.84 4.48
CA ASN A 667 20.84 9.95 5.06
C ASN A 667 19.38 9.59 5.38
N ASN A 668 18.75 8.73 4.57
CA ASN A 668 17.30 8.56 4.60
C ASN A 668 16.81 7.17 5.06
N ALA A 669 17.57 6.09 4.89
CA ALA A 669 17.03 4.75 5.15
C ALA A 669 16.69 4.45 6.64
N GLY A 670 15.70 3.59 6.86
CA GLY A 670 15.23 3.13 8.17
C GLY A 670 14.11 3.98 8.74
N ALA A 671 13.66 3.65 9.95
CA ALA A 671 12.70 4.43 10.70
C ALA A 671 13.34 5.74 11.16
N THR A 672 13.15 6.79 10.37
CA THR A 672 13.73 8.12 10.60
C THR A 672 12.82 9.02 11.41
N LYS A 673 11.52 8.69 11.48
CA LYS A 673 10.54 9.42 12.28
C LYS A 673 10.12 8.64 13.52
N PRO A 674 9.90 9.34 14.65
CA PRO A 674 10.24 10.75 14.91
C PRO A 674 11.76 11.03 14.87
N THR A 675 12.59 10.02 15.15
CA THR A 675 14.06 10.07 15.01
C THR A 675 14.62 8.66 14.91
N ARG A 676 15.77 8.45 14.26
CA ARG A 676 16.49 7.17 14.29
C ARG A 676 16.92 6.80 15.71
N ASP A 677 16.85 5.52 16.04
CA ASP A 677 17.37 5.03 17.32
C ASP A 677 18.91 4.93 17.31
N TYR A 678 19.49 4.54 18.45
CA TYR A 678 20.94 4.43 18.58
C TYR A 678 21.55 3.28 17.75
N LEU A 679 20.76 2.24 17.42
CA LEU A 679 21.22 1.11 16.62
C LEU A 679 21.28 1.49 15.14
N ASP A 680 20.23 2.11 14.60
CA ASP A 680 20.21 2.64 13.24
C ASP A 680 21.31 3.67 13.06
N THR A 681 21.45 4.61 14.00
CA THR A 681 22.55 5.59 14.00
C THR A 681 23.92 4.90 14.00
N ARG A 682 24.10 3.83 14.78
CA ARG A 682 25.34 3.04 14.78
C ARG A 682 25.60 2.39 13.42
N TYR A 683 24.60 1.75 12.81
CA TYR A 683 24.75 1.11 11.50
C TYR A 683 25.21 2.09 10.43
N ILE A 684 24.59 3.27 10.37
CA ILE A 684 24.95 4.31 9.41
C ILE A 684 26.41 4.75 9.60
N ASN A 685 26.83 4.96 10.86
CA ASN A 685 28.21 5.34 11.17
C ASN A 685 29.22 4.23 10.85
N GLU A 686 28.88 2.97 11.11
CA GLU A 686 29.72 1.81 10.78
C GLU A 686 29.93 1.69 9.27
N VAL A 687 28.85 1.80 8.47
CA VAL A 687 28.91 1.77 7.02
C VAL A 687 29.76 2.94 6.51
N LYS A 688 29.52 4.15 7.00
CA LYS A 688 30.26 5.35 6.59
C LYS A 688 31.75 5.22 6.85
N ASN A 689 32.12 4.81 8.06
CA ASN A 689 33.52 4.76 8.49
C ASN A 689 34.23 3.46 8.10
N GLY A 690 33.51 2.44 7.62
CA GLY A 690 34.10 1.12 7.36
C GLY A 690 34.52 0.44 8.67
N THR A 691 33.74 0.59 9.74
CA THR A 691 34.06 0.09 11.09
C THR A 691 32.99 -0.86 11.61
N TYR A 692 33.23 -1.44 12.79
CA TYR A 692 32.26 -2.25 13.53
C TYR A 692 32.38 -1.93 15.02
N THR A 693 31.27 -2.06 15.75
CA THR A 693 31.25 -1.87 17.20
C THR A 693 31.26 -3.20 17.96
N TYR A 694 30.44 -4.16 17.51
CA TYR A 694 30.24 -5.44 18.20
C TYR A 694 30.78 -6.61 17.39
N THR A 695 30.99 -7.73 18.06
CA THR A 695 31.48 -8.99 17.48
C THR A 695 30.63 -10.12 18.01
N GLY A 696 30.22 -11.03 17.12
CA GLY A 696 29.38 -12.17 17.50
C GLY A 696 30.01 -13.00 18.63
N SER A 697 29.19 -13.40 19.60
CA SER A 697 29.68 -14.14 20.77
C SER A 697 30.12 -15.57 20.45
N VAL A 698 29.65 -16.16 19.35
CA VAL A 698 29.90 -17.56 19.00
C VAL A 698 30.93 -17.67 17.88
N ASP A 699 30.66 -17.05 16.72
CA ASP A 699 31.52 -17.17 15.55
C ASP A 699 32.58 -16.05 15.46
N HIS A 700 32.53 -15.07 16.37
CA HIS A 700 33.46 -13.95 16.46
C HIS A 700 33.59 -13.13 15.16
N LEU A 701 32.50 -13.05 14.39
CA LEU A 701 32.43 -12.21 13.20
C LEU A 701 32.31 -10.74 13.59
N LYS A 702 33.13 -9.89 12.98
CA LYS A 702 33.19 -8.45 13.26
C LYS A 702 32.01 -7.73 12.59
N GLY A 703 31.15 -7.12 13.41
CA GLY A 703 29.93 -6.44 12.97
C GLY A 703 28.72 -7.35 12.78
N ILE A 704 28.89 -8.68 12.80
CA ILE A 704 27.80 -9.65 12.63
C ILE A 704 27.64 -10.41 13.94
N ILE A 705 26.44 -10.35 14.51
CA ILE A 705 26.13 -10.86 15.84
C ILE A 705 25.43 -12.22 15.78
N ASP A 706 25.49 -12.98 16.88
CA ASP A 706 24.86 -14.30 17.01
C ASP A 706 23.58 -14.24 17.88
N SER A 707 23.46 -13.21 18.72
CA SER A 707 22.27 -12.92 19.53
C SER A 707 22.13 -11.43 19.78
N GLN A 708 20.91 -10.95 20.06
CA GLN A 708 20.70 -9.57 20.54
C GLN A 708 21.49 -9.26 21.82
N ASP A 709 21.86 -10.27 22.60
CA ASP A 709 22.63 -10.10 23.84
C ASP A 709 24.07 -9.62 23.56
N ASP A 710 24.61 -9.87 22.37
CA ASP A 710 25.93 -9.38 21.93
C ASP A 710 26.01 -7.85 21.88
N VAL A 711 24.86 -7.19 21.80
CA VAL A 711 24.72 -5.72 21.73
C VAL A 711 24.01 -5.14 22.97
N GLY A 712 23.87 -5.94 24.03
CA GLY A 712 23.27 -5.53 25.30
C GLY A 712 21.74 -5.75 25.41
N GLY A 713 21.15 -6.52 24.50
CA GLY A 713 19.73 -6.89 24.50
C GLY A 713 18.83 -5.89 23.78
N TYR A 714 17.50 -6.05 23.95
CA TYR A 714 16.52 -5.18 23.29
C TYR A 714 16.63 -3.71 23.72
N PRO A 715 16.41 -2.77 22.79
CA PRO A 715 16.50 -1.35 23.08
C PRO A 715 15.47 -0.94 24.14
N LYS A 716 15.88 -0.05 25.06
CA LYS A 716 14.97 0.59 26.02
C LYS A 716 14.61 1.97 25.51
N LEU A 717 13.43 2.10 24.94
CA LEU A 717 12.88 3.37 24.47
C LEU A 717 12.12 4.07 25.59
N LYS A 718 12.27 5.39 25.70
CA LYS A 718 11.67 6.20 26.77
C LYS A 718 10.20 6.51 26.53
N GLY A 719 9.73 6.35 25.28
CA GLY A 719 8.39 6.74 24.86
C GLY A 719 8.17 8.24 24.92
N GLY A 720 6.91 8.68 24.84
CA GLY A 720 6.54 10.08 24.89
C GLY A 720 5.02 10.25 24.94
N ASN A 721 4.57 11.49 25.12
CA ASN A 721 3.15 11.85 25.06
C ASN A 721 2.79 12.22 23.62
N ALA A 722 1.70 11.65 23.11
CA ALA A 722 1.16 12.09 21.83
C ALA A 722 0.64 13.53 21.92
N PRO A 723 0.69 14.29 20.80
CA PRO A 723 -0.04 15.56 20.70
C PRO A 723 -1.53 15.37 21.00
N VAL A 724 -2.15 16.43 21.51
CA VAL A 724 -3.60 16.48 21.69
C VAL A 724 -4.29 16.38 20.33
N ASP A 725 -5.31 15.54 20.27
CA ASP A 725 -6.27 15.39 19.17
C ASP A 725 -7.63 15.23 19.88
N SER A 726 -8.46 16.26 19.79
CA SER A 726 -9.68 16.40 20.57
C SER A 726 -10.87 15.64 19.96
N ASP A 727 -10.87 15.35 18.66
CA ASP A 727 -11.94 14.61 17.97
C ASP A 727 -11.54 13.21 17.49
N HIS A 728 -10.29 12.81 17.73
CA HIS A 728 -9.72 11.51 17.45
C HIS A 728 -9.69 11.16 15.96
N ASP A 729 -9.49 12.15 15.09
CA ASP A 729 -9.42 11.98 13.64
C ASP A 729 -8.01 11.67 13.11
N GLY A 730 -7.03 11.65 14.01
CA GLY A 730 -5.65 11.29 13.77
C GLY A 730 -4.73 12.45 13.44
N MET A 731 -5.26 13.68 13.35
CA MET A 731 -4.50 14.91 13.23
C MET A 731 -4.39 15.60 14.60
N SER A 732 -3.31 16.33 14.85
CA SER A 732 -3.21 17.06 16.13
C SER A 732 -3.95 18.39 16.05
N ASP A 733 -4.60 18.82 17.14
CA ASP A 733 -5.32 20.10 17.23
C ASP A 733 -4.46 21.27 16.72
N GLN A 734 -3.18 21.28 17.08
CA GLN A 734 -2.25 22.33 16.67
C GLN A 734 -2.02 22.38 15.16
N TRP A 735 -1.93 21.22 14.52
CA TRP A 735 -1.76 21.12 13.07
C TRP A 735 -3.04 21.51 12.35
N GLU A 736 -4.20 21.10 12.84
CA GLU A 736 -5.50 21.47 12.28
C GLU A 736 -5.73 22.98 12.33
N ILE A 737 -5.54 23.60 13.50
CA ILE A 737 -5.67 25.06 13.67
C ILE A 737 -4.72 25.80 12.73
N LYS A 738 -3.48 25.31 12.57
CA LYS A 738 -2.49 25.90 11.66
C LYS A 738 -2.95 25.85 10.20
N HIS A 739 -3.70 24.83 9.80
CA HIS A 739 -4.18 24.64 8.43
C HIS A 739 -5.65 25.04 8.23
N GLY A 740 -6.27 25.68 9.22
CA GLY A 740 -7.64 26.20 9.13
C GLY A 740 -8.74 25.13 9.20
N LEU A 741 -8.41 23.97 9.75
CA LEU A 741 -9.34 22.87 10.07
C LEU A 741 -9.94 23.06 11.47
N ASN A 742 -10.96 22.28 11.81
CA ASN A 742 -11.65 22.39 13.09
C ASN A 742 -11.29 21.19 13.99
N PRO A 743 -10.55 21.42 15.10
CA PRO A 743 -10.08 20.36 16.00
C PRO A 743 -11.19 19.69 16.83
N ASN A 744 -12.45 19.81 16.42
CA ASN A 744 -13.60 19.17 17.03
C ASN A 744 -14.55 18.57 15.96
N ASP A 745 -14.13 18.49 14.69
CA ASP A 745 -14.88 17.91 13.57
C ASP A 745 -14.06 16.81 12.87
N PRO A 746 -14.25 15.54 13.28
CA PRO A 746 -13.45 14.44 12.78
C PRO A 746 -13.76 14.08 11.32
N SER A 747 -14.75 14.73 10.71
CA SER A 747 -15.06 14.52 9.30
C SER A 747 -14.09 15.24 8.36
N ASP A 748 -13.37 16.24 8.85
CA ASP A 748 -12.46 17.03 8.04
C ASP A 748 -11.15 16.30 7.71
N ALA A 749 -10.75 15.29 8.49
CA ALA A 749 -9.69 14.33 8.15
C ALA A 749 -9.78 13.78 6.72
N ASN A 750 -10.99 13.45 6.26
CA ASN A 750 -11.24 12.92 4.92
C ASN A 750 -11.51 14.01 3.86
N GLY A 751 -11.43 15.29 4.24
CA GLY A 751 -11.51 16.43 3.34
C GLY A 751 -10.34 16.49 2.36
N LEU A 752 -10.58 17.07 1.17
CA LEU A 752 -9.57 17.27 0.12
C LEU A 752 -9.23 18.77 -0.07
N ASN A 753 -9.59 19.62 0.89
CA ASN A 753 -9.49 21.07 0.76
C ASN A 753 -8.06 21.61 0.88
N LEU A 754 -7.13 20.85 1.50
CA LEU A 754 -5.73 21.26 1.60
C LEU A 754 -4.90 20.85 0.39
N SER A 755 -5.02 19.60 -0.07
CA SER A 755 -4.14 19.05 -1.11
C SER A 755 -4.47 19.55 -2.52
N THR A 756 -3.45 19.92 -3.32
CA THR A 756 -3.59 20.10 -4.78
C THR A 756 -3.58 18.78 -5.55
N GLU A 757 -3.09 17.71 -4.93
CA GLU A 757 -2.82 16.44 -5.61
C GLU A 757 -3.92 15.40 -5.36
N GLY A 758 -4.77 15.61 -4.36
CA GLY A 758 -5.92 14.73 -4.07
C GLY A 758 -5.75 13.86 -2.84
N TYR A 759 -4.74 14.13 -2.00
CA TYR A 759 -4.61 13.55 -0.66
C TYR A 759 -5.68 14.11 0.28
N THR A 760 -6.14 13.26 1.20
CA THR A 760 -6.97 13.67 2.35
C THR A 760 -6.18 14.56 3.30
N ASN A 761 -6.87 15.34 4.12
CA ASN A 761 -6.22 16.20 5.12
C ASN A 761 -5.39 15.35 6.12
N LEU A 762 -5.88 14.18 6.51
CA LEU A 762 -5.12 13.22 7.31
C LEU A 762 -3.86 12.73 6.59
N GLU A 763 -3.94 12.39 5.30
CA GLU A 763 -2.75 12.01 4.54
C GLU A 763 -1.74 13.17 4.47
N MET A 764 -2.20 14.40 4.23
CA MET A 764 -1.31 15.58 4.24
C MET A 764 -0.58 15.74 5.57
N TYR A 765 -1.27 15.52 6.70
CA TYR A 765 -0.65 15.51 8.03
C TYR A 765 0.42 14.42 8.17
N LEU A 766 0.08 13.18 7.79
CA LEU A 766 0.97 12.03 7.91
C LEU A 766 2.19 12.12 6.99
N ASP A 767 2.01 12.70 5.81
CA ASP A 767 3.07 12.96 4.83
C ASP A 767 4.02 14.07 5.33
N GLU A 768 3.50 15.16 5.90
CA GLU A 768 4.34 16.21 6.53
C GLU A 768 5.15 15.63 7.71
N LEU A 769 4.54 14.80 8.56
CA LEU A 769 5.24 14.10 9.63
C LEU A 769 6.34 13.17 9.11
N ALA A 770 6.05 12.44 8.02
CA ALA A 770 7.02 11.57 7.36
C ALA A 770 8.15 12.35 6.67
N GLY A 771 7.99 13.67 6.48
CA GLY A 771 8.97 14.53 5.82
C GLY A 771 8.81 14.60 4.30
N ASP A 772 7.65 14.18 3.79
CA ASP A 772 7.31 14.30 2.38
C ASP A 772 7.05 15.75 1.97
N ASN A 773 7.30 16.03 0.69
CA ASN A 773 7.01 17.34 0.12
C ASN A 773 5.53 17.46 -0.28
N VAL A 774 4.70 17.88 0.68
CA VAL A 774 3.25 18.08 0.48
C VAL A 774 2.93 19.36 -0.28
N LYS A 775 1.95 19.32 -1.19
CA LYS A 775 1.55 20.48 -2.00
C LYS A 775 0.17 20.99 -1.62
N TYR A 776 0.14 22.20 -1.07
CA TYR A 776 -1.07 22.88 -0.59
C TYR A 776 -1.76 23.70 -1.69
N LYS A 777 -3.10 23.76 -1.65
CA LYS A 777 -3.91 24.66 -2.47
C LYS A 777 -3.63 26.12 -2.10
N SER A 778 -3.55 26.99 -3.10
CA SER A 778 -3.28 28.42 -2.91
C SER A 778 -4.38 29.07 -2.05
N GLY A 779 -3.97 29.75 -0.97
CA GLY A 779 -4.87 30.48 -0.06
C GLY A 779 -5.12 29.86 1.32
N GLN A 780 -4.47 28.74 1.66
CA GLN A 780 -4.63 28.05 2.96
C GLN A 780 -3.32 27.87 3.74
N ALA A 781 -2.16 28.26 3.19
CA ALA A 781 -0.91 28.32 3.94
C ALA A 781 -0.71 29.74 4.52
N THR A 782 -0.71 29.88 5.84
CA THR A 782 -0.25 31.10 6.52
C THR A 782 1.26 31.20 6.36
N ASP A 783 1.69 31.75 5.23
CA ASP A 783 3.10 31.98 4.94
C ASP A 783 3.59 33.24 5.67
N THR A 784 4.41 33.05 6.71
CA THR A 784 5.14 34.12 7.44
C THR A 784 6.48 34.48 6.79
N SER A 785 6.73 34.06 5.54
CA SER A 785 8.04 34.12 4.84
C SER A 785 8.76 35.48 4.81
N ASN A 786 8.10 36.59 5.14
CA ASN A 786 8.72 37.93 5.09
C ASN A 786 9.13 38.53 6.46
N ILE A 787 8.83 37.87 7.60
CA ILE A 787 9.24 38.34 8.94
C ILE A 787 10.19 37.33 9.58
N SER A 788 11.44 37.74 9.82
CA SER A 788 12.48 36.93 10.47
C SER A 788 12.26 36.89 11.99
N MET A 789 11.95 35.72 12.53
CA MET A 789 11.85 35.53 13.99
C MET A 789 13.21 35.80 14.67
N GLY A 790 13.17 36.38 15.87
CA GLY A 790 14.33 36.84 16.63
C GLY A 790 14.92 38.17 16.16
N SER A 791 14.48 38.72 15.03
CA SER A 791 14.96 40.01 14.50
C SER A 791 14.23 41.22 15.10
N TYR A 792 14.85 42.38 14.99
CA TYR A 792 14.34 43.65 15.50
C TYR A 792 13.68 44.47 14.39
N TYR A 793 12.56 45.11 14.72
CA TYR A 793 11.74 45.84 13.77
C TYR A 793 11.28 47.17 14.32
N ARG A 794 11.12 48.13 13.41
CA ARG A 794 10.23 49.27 13.59
C ARG A 794 8.93 48.98 12.86
N ILE A 795 7.80 49.13 13.55
CA ILE A 795 6.48 48.76 13.02
C ILE A 795 5.74 50.05 12.70
N LYS A 796 5.51 50.33 11.42
CA LYS A 796 4.98 51.61 10.93
C LYS A 796 3.52 51.49 10.51
N ASN A 797 2.64 52.35 11.01
CA ASN A 797 1.25 52.38 10.60
C ASN A 797 1.11 52.94 9.18
N VAL A 798 0.28 52.29 8.35
CA VAL A 798 0.09 52.67 6.95
C VAL A 798 -0.67 54.01 6.81
N ASN A 799 -1.66 54.28 7.66
CA ASN A 799 -2.45 55.52 7.59
C ASN A 799 -1.65 56.76 8.03
N SER A 800 -1.01 56.71 9.19
CA SER A 800 -0.34 57.89 9.77
C SER A 800 1.11 58.05 9.34
N GLY A 801 1.74 56.99 8.84
CA GLY A 801 3.17 56.93 8.59
C GLY A 801 4.02 57.03 9.88
N LYS A 802 3.44 56.80 11.06
CA LYS A 802 4.13 56.85 12.37
C LYS A 802 4.42 55.45 12.90
N TYR A 803 5.33 55.37 13.86
CA TYR A 803 5.82 54.11 14.43
C TYR A 803 5.07 53.72 15.70
N LEU A 804 4.78 52.43 15.83
CA LEU A 804 4.33 51.80 17.07
C LEU A 804 5.40 52.02 18.15
N SER A 805 5.01 52.65 19.26
CA SER A 805 5.94 53.12 20.29
C SER A 805 5.34 52.98 21.68
N VAL A 806 6.21 52.93 22.69
CA VAL A 806 5.83 52.99 24.11
C VAL A 806 6.53 54.17 24.81
N PRO A 807 5.83 55.04 25.56
CA PRO A 807 6.44 56.27 26.08
C PRO A 807 7.59 56.06 27.09
N ASN A 808 7.56 54.96 27.85
CA ASN A 808 8.58 54.61 28.84
C ASN A 808 8.53 53.09 29.14
N ASN A 809 9.49 52.58 29.92
CA ASN A 809 9.62 51.14 30.22
C ASN A 809 8.90 50.66 31.51
N ALA A 810 8.00 51.45 32.10
CA ALA A 810 7.23 50.98 33.26
C ALA A 810 6.15 49.98 32.83
N CYS A 811 5.91 48.93 33.63
CA CYS A 811 4.77 48.03 33.42
C CYS A 811 3.46 48.81 33.36
N GLY A 812 2.62 48.50 32.38
CA GLY A 812 1.35 49.19 32.16
C GLY A 812 1.47 50.44 31.28
N SER A 813 2.67 50.80 30.83
CA SER A 813 2.85 51.91 29.88
C SER A 813 2.08 51.64 28.60
N LYS A 814 1.22 52.59 28.24
CA LYS A 814 0.28 52.47 27.13
C LYS A 814 0.93 52.75 25.78
N LEU A 815 0.60 51.94 24.79
CA LEU A 815 1.13 52.07 23.43
C LEU A 815 0.53 53.27 22.72
N VAL A 816 1.38 53.95 21.95
CA VAL A 816 1.06 55.12 21.14
C VAL A 816 1.75 55.03 19.78
N GLN A 817 1.43 55.94 18.87
CA GLN A 817 2.23 56.17 17.67
C GLN A 817 3.10 57.42 17.79
N THR A 818 4.34 57.37 17.27
CA THR A 818 5.27 58.51 17.26
C THR A 818 5.98 58.70 15.92
N GLY A 819 6.32 59.94 15.56
CA GLY A 819 6.95 60.30 14.28
C GLY A 819 8.46 60.09 14.20
N SER A 820 9.20 60.05 15.31
CA SER A 820 10.66 59.84 15.33
C SER A 820 11.02 58.36 15.52
N ALA A 821 11.84 57.83 14.61
CA ALA A 821 12.25 56.42 14.58
C ALA A 821 13.47 56.11 15.48
N ASP A 822 14.10 57.09 16.13
CA ASP A 822 15.49 56.93 16.57
C ASP A 822 15.68 56.55 18.05
N SER A 823 14.61 56.16 18.75
CA SER A 823 14.69 55.72 20.15
C SER A 823 14.24 54.26 20.33
N GLU A 824 14.83 53.60 21.34
CA GLU A 824 14.52 52.21 21.75
C GLU A 824 13.02 51.98 22.00
N ASN A 825 12.28 53.04 22.37
CA ASN A 825 10.83 53.05 22.58
C ASN A 825 10.00 52.61 21.37
N SER A 826 10.58 52.63 20.16
CA SER A 826 9.92 52.26 18.90
C SER A 826 10.46 50.97 18.26
N ILE A 827 11.32 50.24 18.98
CA ILE A 827 11.94 49.01 18.50
C ILE A 827 11.30 47.80 19.18
N TRP A 828 10.94 46.80 18.37
CA TRP A 828 10.27 45.58 18.79
C TRP A 828 11.02 44.37 18.27
N GLN A 829 11.40 43.44 19.15
CA GLN A 829 11.87 42.13 18.72
C GLN A 829 10.65 41.23 18.48
N VAL A 830 10.59 40.60 17.31
CA VAL A 830 9.52 39.66 16.97
C VAL A 830 10.00 38.26 17.30
N THR A 831 9.32 37.56 18.21
CA THR A 831 9.68 36.19 18.61
C THR A 831 8.52 35.24 18.42
N GLN A 832 8.83 33.99 18.13
CA GLN A 832 7.85 32.93 17.98
C GLN A 832 7.41 32.46 19.37
N ALA A 833 6.11 32.49 19.63
CA ALA A 833 5.52 31.79 20.77
C ALA A 833 5.31 30.31 20.41
N ASP A 834 5.35 29.44 21.42
CA ASP A 834 5.11 27.99 21.31
C ASP A 834 3.74 27.66 20.69
N SER A 835 2.80 28.60 20.65
CA SER A 835 1.49 28.44 20.01
C SER A 835 1.48 28.68 18.49
N GLY A 836 2.61 29.01 17.87
CA GLY A 836 2.62 29.46 16.47
C GLY A 836 2.30 30.96 16.25
N CYS A 837 1.88 31.69 17.27
CA CYS A 837 1.73 33.16 17.23
C CYS A 837 3.05 33.88 17.50
N VAL A 838 3.08 35.21 17.39
CA VAL A 838 4.26 36.02 17.72
C VAL A 838 4.07 36.78 19.04
N LYS A 839 5.18 37.01 19.75
CA LYS A 839 5.29 38.03 20.80
C LYS A 839 6.11 39.21 20.27
N LEU A 840 5.70 40.43 20.65
CA LEU A 840 6.41 41.66 20.34
C LEU A 840 7.09 42.18 21.62
N ILE A 841 8.41 41.95 21.73
CA ILE A 841 9.21 42.32 22.91
C ILE A 841 9.71 43.75 22.74
N SER A 842 9.34 44.63 23.66
CA SER A 842 9.79 46.02 23.69
C SER A 842 11.29 46.09 23.96
N GLN A 843 11.99 46.94 23.22
CA GLN A 843 13.40 47.24 23.50
C GLN A 843 13.58 48.50 24.35
N ALA A 844 12.51 49.18 24.75
CA ALA A 844 12.58 50.26 25.72
C ALA A 844 13.20 49.71 27.02
N GLY A 845 14.45 50.08 27.34
CA GLY A 845 15.16 49.58 28.54
C GLY A 845 15.58 48.10 28.52
N SER A 846 15.26 47.36 27.44
CA SER A 846 15.79 46.01 27.14
C SER A 846 15.65 44.95 28.25
N ASP A 847 14.53 44.93 28.99
CA ASP A 847 14.30 44.00 30.11
C ASP A 847 13.20 42.95 29.86
N GLY A 848 12.90 42.68 28.58
CA GLY A 848 12.08 41.53 28.16
C GLY A 848 10.57 41.72 28.26
N LYS A 849 10.09 42.94 28.45
CA LYS A 849 8.64 43.22 28.46
C LYS A 849 8.02 43.04 27.08
N VAL A 850 6.79 42.53 27.06
CA VAL A 850 6.03 42.25 25.83
C VAL A 850 4.82 43.15 25.73
N ILE A 851 4.31 43.34 24.50
CA ILE A 851 2.98 43.93 24.32
C ILE A 851 1.94 42.98 24.90
N ASP A 852 1.00 43.55 25.65
CA ASP A 852 -0.06 42.88 26.39
C ASP A 852 -1.41 43.58 26.10
N VAL A 853 -2.47 42.77 26.05
CA VAL A 853 -3.87 43.22 26.07
C VAL A 853 -4.33 43.30 27.54
N PRO A 854 -4.50 44.51 28.11
CA PRO A 854 -4.79 44.67 29.53
C PRO A 854 -5.98 43.83 30.00
N GLY A 855 -5.75 43.04 31.04
CA GLY A 855 -6.79 42.20 31.67
C GLY A 855 -7.33 41.11 30.75
N ALA A 856 -6.59 40.72 29.70
CA ALA A 856 -7.03 39.78 28.68
C ALA A 856 -8.36 40.16 28.01
N SER A 857 -8.68 41.45 27.98
CA SER A 857 -9.98 41.92 27.48
C SER A 857 -10.20 41.55 26.00
N ASN A 858 -11.46 41.30 25.67
CA ASN A 858 -11.94 41.14 24.29
C ASN A 858 -12.76 42.36 23.83
N ASP A 859 -12.69 43.48 24.54
CA ASP A 859 -13.47 44.69 24.23
C ASP A 859 -12.76 45.57 23.20
N ASN A 860 -13.56 46.23 22.36
CA ASN A 860 -13.06 47.28 21.47
C ASN A 860 -12.62 48.50 22.29
N GLY A 861 -11.56 49.17 21.85
CA GLY A 861 -11.10 50.43 22.47
C GLY A 861 -10.11 50.25 23.62
N VAL A 862 -9.77 49.01 23.99
CA VAL A 862 -8.78 48.76 25.02
C VAL A 862 -7.40 49.16 24.51
N GLN A 863 -6.78 50.14 25.17
CA GLN A 863 -5.43 50.59 24.85
C GLN A 863 -4.40 49.56 25.31
N LEU A 864 -3.63 49.06 24.34
CA LEU A 864 -2.59 48.07 24.55
C LEU A 864 -1.48 48.65 25.43
N GLN A 865 -0.76 47.78 26.14
CA GLN A 865 0.30 48.17 27.07
C GLN A 865 1.52 47.26 26.93
N ILE A 866 2.63 47.63 27.57
CA ILE A 866 3.72 46.68 27.84
C ILE A 866 3.60 46.10 29.25
N TRP A 867 3.96 44.84 29.41
CA TRP A 867 3.98 44.16 30.71
C TRP A 867 5.13 43.13 30.78
N ASN A 868 5.45 42.69 32.00
CA ASN A 868 6.38 41.58 32.19
C ASN A 868 5.77 40.31 31.60
N SER A 869 6.48 39.63 30.70
CA SER A 869 6.01 38.38 30.09
C SER A 869 5.72 37.34 31.18
N ALA A 870 4.55 36.71 31.13
CA ALA A 870 4.25 35.56 31.97
C ALA A 870 5.07 34.32 31.52
N SER A 871 5.34 33.40 32.46
CA SER A 871 6.12 32.17 32.23
C SER A 871 5.28 30.98 31.73
N ILE A 872 4.00 31.19 31.42
CA ILE A 872 3.05 30.18 30.92
C ILE A 872 2.29 30.75 29.71
N PHE A 873 1.69 29.90 28.88
CA PHE A 873 0.91 30.28 27.70
C PHE A 873 -0.19 31.30 28.05
N VAL A 874 -0.06 32.53 27.57
CA VAL A 874 -0.99 33.62 27.86
C VAL A 874 -1.47 34.29 26.57
N PRO A 875 -2.73 34.07 26.14
CA PRO A 875 -3.22 34.53 24.85
C PRO A 875 -3.29 36.06 24.71
N TYR A 876 -3.17 36.81 25.81
CA TYR A 876 -3.20 38.27 25.81
C TYR A 876 -1.84 38.93 25.53
N GLU A 877 -0.74 38.16 25.48
CA GLU A 877 0.59 38.64 25.06
C GLU A 877 0.98 38.18 23.65
N GLU A 878 0.07 37.47 22.97
CA GLU A 878 0.35 36.78 21.71
C GLU A 878 -0.50 37.34 20.57
N PHE A 879 0.12 37.43 19.38
CA PHE A 879 -0.46 38.06 18.22
C PHE A 879 -0.29 37.21 16.96
N GLN A 880 -1.32 37.19 16.11
CA GLN A 880 -1.24 36.59 14.78
C GLN A 880 -0.90 37.67 13.75
N LEU A 881 0.15 37.43 12.96
CA LEU A 881 0.49 38.31 11.84
C LEU A 881 -0.29 37.86 10.59
N LYS A 882 -1.21 38.70 10.13
CA LYS A 882 -1.95 38.50 8.88
C LYS A 882 -1.25 39.23 7.74
N ASP A 883 -0.57 38.49 6.87
CA ASP A 883 0.02 39.06 5.65
C ASP A 883 -1.09 39.50 4.68
N ASN A 884 -1.15 40.79 4.38
CA ASN A 884 -2.14 41.35 3.45
C ASN A 884 -1.72 41.21 1.98
N LYS A 885 -0.55 40.62 1.68
CA LYS A 885 0.01 40.38 0.34
C LYS A 885 0.33 41.66 -0.45
N ASP A 886 0.37 42.81 0.23
CA ASP A 886 0.70 44.13 -0.30
C ASP A 886 1.95 44.75 0.38
N GLY A 887 2.71 43.94 1.12
CA GLY A 887 3.84 44.38 1.93
C GLY A 887 3.45 44.92 3.31
N THR A 888 2.17 44.84 3.69
CA THR A 888 1.64 45.23 5.00
C THR A 888 1.06 44.03 5.75
N PHE A 889 0.93 44.19 7.07
CA PHE A 889 0.42 43.17 7.98
C PHE A 889 -0.70 43.70 8.86
N GLY A 890 -1.69 42.86 9.16
CA GLY A 890 -2.53 43.01 10.34
C GLY A 890 -1.85 42.34 11.55
N ILE A 891 -1.90 42.98 12.72
CA ILE A 891 -1.42 42.39 13.98
C ILE A 891 -2.66 42.06 14.82
N LEU A 892 -3.08 40.81 14.78
CA LEU A 892 -4.35 40.35 15.38
C LEU A 892 -4.10 39.84 16.80
N THR A 893 -4.95 40.24 17.73
CA THR A 893 -4.87 39.87 19.15
C THR A 893 -5.41 38.46 19.37
N LYS A 894 -4.62 37.60 20.01
CA LYS A 894 -5.07 36.23 20.30
C LYS A 894 -6.12 36.18 21.41
N SER A 895 -6.13 37.12 22.35
CA SER A 895 -7.21 37.26 23.35
C SER A 895 -8.60 37.46 22.75
N SER A 896 -8.69 37.95 21.50
CA SER A 896 -9.94 38.09 20.76
C SER A 896 -10.25 36.92 19.80
N GLY A 897 -9.45 35.86 19.83
CA GLY A 897 -9.52 34.77 18.84
C GLY A 897 -9.14 35.20 17.42
N GLY A 898 -8.31 36.23 17.28
CA GLY A 898 -7.91 36.77 15.96
C GLY A 898 -8.94 37.68 15.29
N THR A 899 -10.03 38.06 15.98
CA THR A 899 -11.09 38.92 15.42
C THR A 899 -10.78 40.42 15.51
N LYS A 900 -9.88 40.83 16.41
CA LYS A 900 -9.46 42.22 16.63
C LYS A 900 -7.98 42.40 16.37
N GLY A 901 -7.59 43.57 15.88
CA GLY A 901 -6.18 43.89 15.61
C GLY A 901 -5.75 45.22 16.20
N PHE A 902 -4.45 45.49 16.09
CA PHE A 902 -3.85 46.76 16.48
C PHE A 902 -4.42 47.87 15.60
N ASP A 903 -4.99 48.87 16.24
CA ASP A 903 -5.71 49.96 15.61
C ASP A 903 -5.25 51.30 16.19
N VAL A 904 -4.92 52.25 15.32
CA VAL A 904 -4.70 53.64 15.73
C VAL A 904 -6.05 54.30 15.99
N ASN A 905 -6.35 54.58 17.26
CA ASN A 905 -7.67 55.02 17.70
C ASN A 905 -8.19 56.22 16.90
N GLY A 906 -9.41 56.09 16.38
CA GLY A 906 -10.08 57.14 15.60
C GLY A 906 -9.40 57.51 14.29
N HIS A 907 -8.57 56.62 13.71
CA HIS A 907 -7.78 56.89 12.50
C HIS A 907 -6.83 58.10 12.65
N SER A 908 -6.49 58.49 13.89
CA SER A 908 -5.72 59.69 14.16
C SER A 908 -4.35 59.64 13.50
N THR A 909 -3.91 60.77 12.97
CA THR A 909 -2.53 60.96 12.48
C THR A 909 -1.70 61.81 13.46
N ALA A 910 -2.23 62.14 14.63
CA ALA A 910 -1.53 62.93 15.64
C ALA A 910 -0.39 62.14 16.33
N GLU A 911 0.65 62.86 16.76
CA GLU A 911 1.66 62.35 17.68
C GLU A 911 1.01 61.90 18.99
N GLY A 912 1.41 60.74 19.51
CA GLY A 912 0.92 60.21 20.77
C GLY A 912 -0.47 59.58 20.71
N ALA A 913 -1.07 59.41 19.51
CA ALA A 913 -2.37 58.75 19.42
C ALA A 913 -2.31 57.29 19.92
N SER A 914 -3.32 56.88 20.68
CA SER A 914 -3.40 55.58 21.31
C SER A 914 -3.46 54.42 20.32
N ILE A 915 -2.72 53.35 20.61
CA ILE A 915 -2.88 52.05 19.94
C ILE A 915 -3.81 51.19 20.78
N ILE A 916 -4.96 50.86 20.22
CA ILE A 916 -6.00 50.07 20.85
C ILE A 916 -6.13 48.73 20.11
N GLN A 917 -6.81 47.76 20.73
CA GLN A 917 -7.43 46.69 19.96
C GLN A 917 -8.83 47.12 19.48
N TYR A 918 -9.15 46.75 18.25
CA TYR A 918 -10.49 46.97 17.68
C TYR A 918 -10.80 45.89 16.63
N ASN A 919 -12.08 45.64 16.37
CA ASN A 919 -12.52 44.73 15.31
C ASN A 919 -11.76 44.95 14.00
N TYR A 920 -11.11 43.90 13.52
CA TYR A 920 -10.25 43.99 12.34
C TYR A 920 -11.07 43.97 11.06
N ASN A 921 -11.01 45.06 10.29
CA ASN A 921 -11.63 45.18 8.97
C ASN A 921 -10.61 45.49 7.86
N GLY A 922 -9.33 45.59 8.20
CA GLY A 922 -8.24 45.84 7.24
C GLY A 922 -8.13 47.29 6.77
N ALA A 923 -8.74 48.25 7.47
CA ALA A 923 -8.56 49.67 7.20
C ALA A 923 -7.10 50.12 7.39
N ALA A 924 -6.71 51.24 6.78
CA ALA A 924 -5.31 51.69 6.76
C ALA A 924 -4.71 51.96 8.16
N ASN A 925 -5.54 52.34 9.14
CA ASN A 925 -5.13 52.52 10.54
C ASN A 925 -4.88 51.19 11.28
N GLN A 926 -5.24 50.05 10.68
CA GLN A 926 -5.01 48.69 11.19
C GLN A 926 -3.93 47.92 10.41
N LYS A 927 -3.34 48.54 9.38
CA LYS A 927 -2.27 47.96 8.57
C LYS A 927 -0.91 48.48 9.01
N TRP A 928 0.06 47.58 9.07
CA TRP A 928 1.38 47.85 9.63
C TRP A 928 2.50 47.35 8.70
N ILE A 929 3.57 48.12 8.57
CA ILE A 929 4.77 47.76 7.81
C ILE A 929 5.89 47.44 8.80
N PHE A 930 6.47 46.25 8.68
CA PHE A 930 7.61 45.83 9.50
C PHE A 930 8.92 46.22 8.80
N GLN A 931 9.63 47.19 9.36
CA GLN A 931 10.92 47.65 8.86
C GLN A 931 12.03 47.01 9.70
N LYS A 932 12.72 46.01 9.13
CA LYS A 932 13.81 45.30 9.80
C LYS A 932 14.94 46.27 10.14
N ILE A 933 15.45 46.17 11.36
CA ILE A 933 16.65 46.86 11.82
C ILE A 933 17.80 45.87 11.66
N ASN A 934 18.80 46.24 10.87
CA ASN A 934 20.00 45.43 10.65
C ASN A 934 20.99 45.56 11.80
#